data_AF-A0A8C8BWW2-F1
#
_entry.id   AF-A0A8C8BWW2-F1
#
_cell.length_a   1.000
_cell.length_b   1.000
_cell.length_c   1.000
_cell.angle_alpha   90.00
_cell.angle_beta   90.00
_cell.angle_gamma   90.00
#
_symmetry.space_group_name_H-M   'P 1'
#
loop_
_entity.id
_entity.type
_entity.pdbx_description
1 polymer ?
#
loop_
_entity_poly.entity_id
_entity_poly.type
_entity_poly.pdbx_seq_one_letter_code
_entity_poly.pdbx_strand_id
1 'polypeptide(L)'
;IISSRHSQKRTGHPSEPGSSLGFSLGSYRNWKGIAISLLVIMVILSLIGLAIVLLSKSKFLEVLSLSLFPITLSPSLSLTDEEIIFRSWDGDVFKANTQSNETDLLLKNTTFATFKASKFAVSPDLNFVLLGYDVKQVYRYSFLASYLIYNLHTREVQELNPPEVSDSVLQFASWGVRDQQLVYVFENNIYYQTDVKSSSWRLTSSGQEGVVFNGIADWLYEEEVLHSQVAHWWSPDGSRLAYLNLNDTLVPNMLLPRFTGTLYPRGQLYPYPKVGQVNPTVKLYVVTLDGGSQTTELRPPNSFEKRYDYYITMVKWVTKEKIGVRWLNRAQNTSILTLCEVTMGACLKKHVITSEKWLDRQNEEPLFSKDGNTFFLTMPIKHGGRGSFHHITMISDQFNGDEVNMRHLTSGSWEVSQILEYDEEGPSSQVNLTLTSCRIVFSRLLSIRVSAVNPFQRECLTCSLFKTQCSYYDAVFNQDYQYVLLNCRGNSSIKIIIVMTSKTLEHTPVVFITTRKYDIPMSTEHTRINPYCTLIAVSDQFVLDWDSVLVSSDNVIVARLDGSGSGFLGQRVLHEVYQRLGTVEVQDQIAAVEYLSHGYSTVHFQHSAELVKLLSISNVNYTLQIFPDEGHNIYSVKSQRYLLNSVMTFFRECFLVEIPAAHPVSEDD
;
A
#
# COMPACT_ATOMS: atom_id res chain seq x y z
N ILE A 1 19.94 -26.35 -1.57
CA ILE A 1 21.05 -26.07 -2.51
C ILE A 1 21.43 -27.38 -3.18
N ILE A 2 21.07 -27.54 -4.45
CA ILE A 2 21.56 -28.64 -5.29
C ILE A 2 22.09 -27.97 -6.56
N SER A 3 23.40 -28.05 -6.77
CA SER A 3 24.08 -27.54 -7.95
C SER A 3 24.98 -28.64 -8.47
N SER A 4 24.71 -29.10 -9.68
CA SER A 4 25.47 -30.16 -10.35
C SER A 4 26.11 -29.58 -11.62
N ARG A 5 27.41 -29.31 -11.56
CA ARG A 5 28.23 -29.03 -12.75
C ARG A 5 29.02 -30.29 -13.10
N HIS A 6 28.83 -30.81 -14.32
CA HIS A 6 29.80 -31.73 -14.90
C HIS A 6 31.01 -30.94 -15.43
N SER A 7 32.21 -31.44 -15.16
CA SER A 7 33.46 -30.96 -15.76
C SER A 7 34.30 -32.15 -16.20
N GLN A 8 34.87 -32.08 -17.39
CA GLN A 8 35.58 -33.18 -18.04
C GLN A 8 37.09 -32.93 -17.99
N LYS A 9 37.84 -33.88 -17.41
CA LYS A 9 39.30 -33.78 -17.27
C LYS A 9 40.03 -33.82 -18.62
N ARG A 10 41.12 -33.07 -18.73
CA ARG A 10 42.29 -33.42 -19.56
C ARG A 10 43.59 -33.32 -18.77
N THR A 11 44.42 -34.35 -18.92
CA THR A 11 45.84 -34.46 -18.53
C THR A 11 46.71 -33.65 -19.51
N GLY A 12 47.93 -33.18 -19.22
CA GLY A 12 48.80 -33.35 -18.03
C GLY A 12 50.14 -34.02 -18.38
N HIS A 13 51.23 -33.24 -18.57
CA HIS A 13 52.63 -33.72 -18.63
C HIS A 13 53.66 -32.58 -18.35
N PRO A 14 54.94 -32.88 -17.98
CA PRO A 14 55.67 -32.05 -16.99
C PRO A 14 57.16 -31.70 -17.29
N SER A 15 57.82 -31.03 -16.31
CA SER A 15 59.28 -30.97 -16.00
C SER A 15 60.23 -30.28 -17.00
N GLU A 16 61.22 -29.46 -16.61
CA GLU A 16 62.37 -29.76 -15.70
C GLU A 16 63.00 -28.53 -14.97
N PRO A 17 64.02 -28.70 -14.09
CA PRO A 17 64.43 -27.70 -13.07
C PRO A 17 65.90 -27.20 -13.13
N GLY A 18 66.22 -26.21 -12.28
CA GLY A 18 67.58 -25.73 -11.97
C GLY A 18 67.63 -24.21 -11.75
N SER A 19 68.48 -23.60 -10.92
CA SER A 19 69.55 -24.13 -10.06
C SER A 19 69.85 -23.15 -8.91
N SER A 20 70.26 -23.66 -7.75
CA SER A 20 70.69 -22.83 -6.60
C SER A 20 72.13 -22.32 -6.75
N LEU A 21 72.38 -21.04 -6.43
CA LEU A 21 73.69 -20.58 -5.97
C LEU A 21 73.53 -19.76 -4.69
N GLY A 22 74.32 -20.07 -3.68
CA GLY A 22 74.49 -19.23 -2.50
C GLY A 22 75.92 -18.73 -2.40
N PHE A 23 76.10 -17.52 -1.87
CA PHE A 23 77.36 -17.10 -1.27
C PHE A 23 77.08 -16.19 -0.07
N SER A 24 77.92 -16.28 0.95
CA SER A 24 77.67 -15.75 2.29
C SER A 24 78.56 -14.59 2.68
N LEU A 25 78.14 -13.93 3.78
CA LEU A 25 78.73 -12.86 4.60
C LEU A 25 78.30 -11.45 4.16
N GLY A 26 77.87 -10.57 5.05
CA GLY A 26 77.82 -10.68 6.50
C GLY A 26 77.57 -9.29 7.09
N SER A 27 76.51 -9.14 7.86
CA SER A 27 76.33 -8.01 8.77
C SER A 27 75.39 -8.44 9.88
N TYR A 28 75.71 -8.04 11.11
CA TYR A 28 75.03 -8.47 12.33
C TYR A 28 73.64 -7.80 12.41
N ARG A 29 72.68 -8.30 11.63
CA ARG A 29 71.27 -7.84 11.69
C ARG A 29 70.80 -7.97 13.12
N ASN A 30 70.31 -6.88 13.69
CA ASN A 30 69.77 -6.86 15.04
C ASN A 30 68.42 -7.59 15.06
N TRP A 31 68.46 -8.92 15.09
CA TRP A 31 67.30 -9.81 15.03
C TRP A 31 66.28 -9.52 16.15
N LYS A 32 66.75 -9.03 17.31
CA LYS A 32 65.85 -8.56 18.39
C LYS A 32 65.08 -7.31 17.96
N GLY A 33 65.76 -6.32 17.39
CA GLY A 33 65.11 -5.14 16.81
C GLY A 33 64.11 -5.50 15.70
N ILE A 34 64.52 -6.36 14.76
CA ILE A 34 63.66 -6.80 13.65
C ILE A 34 62.42 -7.57 14.15
N ALA A 35 62.58 -8.46 15.14
CA ALA A 35 61.47 -9.19 15.74
C ALA A 35 60.49 -8.25 16.48
N ILE A 36 61.01 -7.26 17.22
CA ILE A 36 60.19 -6.24 17.89
C ILE A 36 59.43 -5.40 16.85
N SER A 37 60.11 -4.94 15.78
CA SER A 37 59.46 -4.19 14.70
C SER A 37 58.35 -4.99 14.01
N LEU A 38 58.58 -6.27 13.70
CA LEU A 38 57.57 -7.14 13.10
C LEU A 38 56.38 -7.38 14.04
N LEU A 39 56.62 -7.55 15.34
CA LEU A 39 55.55 -7.71 16.34
C LEU A 39 54.71 -6.43 16.47
N VAL A 40 55.36 -5.26 16.49
CA VAL A 40 54.66 -3.96 16.49
C VAL A 40 53.84 -3.76 15.20
N ILE A 41 54.39 -4.12 14.03
CA ILE A 41 53.66 -4.06 12.75
C ILE A 41 52.42 -4.99 12.78
N MET A 42 52.55 -6.21 13.30
CA MET A 42 51.41 -7.13 13.42
C MET A 42 50.31 -6.61 14.36
N VAL A 43 50.68 -6.00 15.49
CA VAL A 43 49.72 -5.36 16.40
C VAL A 43 49.03 -4.17 15.73
N ILE A 44 49.79 -3.31 15.04
CA ILE A 44 49.23 -2.16 14.31
C ILE A 44 48.29 -2.62 13.19
N LEU A 45 48.67 -3.63 12.39
CA LEU A 45 47.81 -4.20 11.35
C LEU A 45 46.55 -4.86 11.93
N SER A 46 46.65 -5.52 13.09
CA SER A 46 45.48 -6.06 13.80
C SER A 46 44.55 -4.95 14.31
N LEU A 47 45.09 -3.83 14.80
CA LEU A 47 44.31 -2.68 15.24
C LEU A 47 43.67 -1.94 14.07
N ILE A 48 44.38 -1.78 12.94
CA ILE A 48 43.82 -1.23 11.70
C ILE A 48 42.72 -2.15 11.16
N GLY A 49 42.94 -3.47 11.14
CA GLY A 49 41.92 -4.44 10.73
C GLY A 49 40.68 -4.39 11.63
N LEU A 50 40.87 -4.34 12.95
CA LEU A 50 39.77 -4.17 13.91
C LEU A 50 39.04 -2.84 13.72
N ALA A 51 39.76 -1.73 13.51
CA ALA A 51 39.18 -0.42 13.25
C ALA A 51 38.40 -0.40 11.94
N ILE A 52 38.92 -0.99 10.86
CA ILE A 52 38.21 -1.15 9.58
C ILE A 52 36.94 -1.98 9.78
N VAL A 53 37.00 -3.10 10.51
CA VAL A 53 35.81 -3.93 10.79
C VAL A 53 34.78 -3.20 11.65
N LEU A 54 35.20 -2.40 12.64
CA LEU A 54 34.31 -1.60 13.49
C LEU A 54 33.67 -0.43 12.73
N LEU A 55 34.46 0.34 11.97
CA LEU A 55 33.99 1.45 11.14
C LEU A 55 33.13 0.97 9.96
N SER A 56 33.48 -0.17 9.35
CA SER A 56 32.68 -0.83 8.33
C SER A 56 31.36 -1.30 8.92
N LYS A 57 31.37 -2.01 10.07
CA LYS A 57 30.12 -2.42 10.72
C LYS A 57 29.25 -1.23 11.12
N SER A 58 29.78 -0.18 11.75
CA SER A 58 28.92 0.93 12.20
C SER A 58 28.26 1.63 11.01
N LYS A 59 29.04 2.07 10.01
CA LYS A 59 28.48 2.78 8.84
C LYS A 59 27.60 1.88 7.97
N PHE A 60 27.95 0.61 7.78
CA PHE A 60 27.16 -0.31 6.96
C PHE A 60 25.88 -0.79 7.68
N LEU A 61 25.89 -0.99 9.00
CA LEU A 61 24.65 -1.29 9.74
C LEU A 61 23.73 -0.07 9.89
N GLU A 62 24.25 1.14 10.10
CA GLU A 62 23.40 2.34 10.10
C GLU A 62 22.75 2.52 8.72
N VAL A 63 23.51 2.49 7.63
CA VAL A 63 22.95 2.67 6.28
C VAL A 63 21.97 1.55 5.88
N LEU A 64 22.23 0.27 6.20
CA LEU A 64 21.29 -0.82 5.90
C LEU A 64 20.12 -0.98 6.88
N SER A 65 20.18 -0.40 8.08
CA SER A 65 19.01 -0.37 8.98
C SER A 65 18.06 0.79 8.67
N LEU A 66 18.55 1.84 8.02
CA LEU A 66 17.77 3.02 7.61
C LEU A 66 17.23 2.99 6.18
N SER A 67 17.66 2.06 5.32
CA SER A 67 17.22 1.96 3.92
C SER A 67 16.51 0.64 3.61
N LEU A 68 15.63 0.65 2.59
CA LEU A 68 14.88 -0.48 2.01
C LEU A 68 13.59 -0.97 2.69
N PHE A 69 13.14 -0.35 3.77
CA PHE A 69 11.75 -0.52 4.19
C PHE A 69 10.92 0.65 3.67
N PRO A 70 9.90 0.42 2.81
CA PRO A 70 8.84 1.39 2.64
C PRO A 70 8.14 1.48 3.99
N ILE A 71 8.53 2.48 4.80
CA ILE A 71 7.82 2.80 6.02
C ILE A 71 6.46 3.32 5.57
N THR A 72 5.48 2.42 5.51
CA THR A 72 4.07 2.75 5.52
C THR A 72 3.76 3.32 6.91
N LEU A 73 4.22 4.56 7.11
CA LEU A 73 3.57 5.56 7.93
C LEU A 73 2.20 5.82 7.29
N SER A 74 1.32 4.84 7.45
CA SER A 74 0.01 5.11 8.02
C SER A 74 0.28 5.48 9.48
N PRO A 75 0.49 6.77 9.84
CA PRO A 75 0.18 7.13 11.20
C PRO A 75 -1.28 6.70 11.40
N SER A 76 -1.56 5.95 12.47
CA SER A 76 -2.92 5.70 12.94
C SER A 76 -3.45 7.02 13.51
N LEU A 77 -3.66 7.97 12.60
CA LEU A 77 -3.96 9.35 12.88
C LEU A 77 -5.47 9.47 13.00
N SER A 78 -5.95 9.32 14.23
CA SER A 78 -7.30 9.73 14.56
C SER A 78 -7.30 11.24 14.74
N LEU A 79 -8.10 11.92 13.93
CA LEU A 79 -8.50 13.32 14.09
C LEU A 79 -9.88 13.31 14.76
N THR A 80 -9.93 13.68 16.03
CA THR A 80 -11.15 14.22 16.65
C THR A 80 -11.10 15.75 16.53
N ASP A 81 -12.19 16.45 16.83
CA ASP A 81 -12.38 17.82 16.33
C ASP A 81 -11.38 18.85 16.87
N GLU A 82 -10.78 18.58 18.03
CA GLU A 82 -9.72 19.41 18.63
C GLU A 82 -8.41 18.64 18.91
N GLU A 83 -8.34 17.33 18.66
CA GLU A 83 -7.21 16.49 19.10
C GLU A 83 -6.67 15.55 18.00
N ILE A 84 -5.35 15.41 17.98
CA ILE A 84 -4.61 14.61 17.00
C ILE A 84 -3.78 13.56 17.71
N ILE A 85 -4.04 12.29 17.39
CA ILE A 85 -3.20 11.17 17.83
C ILE A 85 -2.13 10.92 16.77
N PHE A 86 -0.85 10.91 17.17
CA PHE A 86 0.24 10.55 16.26
C PHE A 86 1.34 9.76 16.97
N ARG A 87 2.08 8.95 16.20
CA ARG A 87 3.28 8.26 16.67
C ARG A 87 4.52 9.05 16.28
N SER A 88 5.32 9.41 17.28
CA SER A 88 6.63 10.05 17.11
C SER A 88 7.64 9.10 16.45
N TRP A 89 8.73 9.68 15.95
CA TRP A 89 9.88 8.95 15.40
C TRP A 89 10.60 8.08 16.44
N ASP A 90 10.53 8.45 17.73
CA ASP A 90 10.98 7.65 18.87
C ASP A 90 10.10 6.41 19.13
N GLY A 91 8.94 6.32 18.46
CA GLY A 91 7.95 5.27 18.62
C GLY A 91 6.91 5.52 19.71
N ASP A 92 7.05 6.59 20.51
CA ASP A 92 6.06 7.07 21.48
C ASP A 92 4.79 7.59 20.77
N VAL A 93 3.63 7.47 21.42
CA VAL A 93 2.32 7.95 20.93
C VAL A 93 1.90 9.17 21.75
N PHE A 94 1.62 10.25 21.05
CA PHE A 94 1.20 11.53 21.61
C PHE A 94 -0.22 11.89 21.16
N LYS A 95 -0.90 12.67 22.00
CA LYS A 95 -2.12 13.41 21.72
C LYS A 95 -1.76 14.89 21.68
N ALA A 96 -2.04 15.60 20.59
CA ALA A 96 -1.83 17.04 20.49
C ALA A 96 -3.18 17.76 20.37
N ASN A 97 -3.39 18.82 21.17
CA ASN A 97 -4.54 19.71 21.00
C ASN A 97 -4.24 20.76 19.91
N THR A 98 -5.15 20.94 18.96
CA THR A 98 -4.97 21.82 17.80
C THR A 98 -5.11 23.32 18.09
N GLN A 99 -5.67 23.69 19.25
CA GLN A 99 -5.87 25.07 19.68
C GLN A 99 -4.77 25.54 20.64
N SER A 100 -4.42 24.74 21.65
CA SER A 100 -3.40 25.10 22.65
C SER A 100 -1.96 24.76 22.22
N ASN A 101 -1.79 23.90 21.22
CA ASN A 101 -0.52 23.27 20.84
C ASN A 101 0.14 22.44 21.96
N GLU A 102 -0.61 22.10 23.02
CA GLU A 102 -0.13 21.22 24.08
C GLU A 102 -0.12 19.76 23.60
N THR A 103 0.89 19.00 24.06
CA THR A 103 1.11 17.61 23.66
C THR A 103 1.19 16.69 24.88
N ASP A 104 0.19 15.83 25.03
CA ASP A 104 0.14 14.79 26.06
C ASP A 104 0.77 13.49 25.55
N LEU A 105 1.52 12.81 26.41
CA LEU A 105 2.06 11.48 26.12
C LEU A 105 1.01 10.41 26.48
N LEU A 106 0.45 9.73 25.48
CA LEU A 106 -0.50 8.62 25.68
C LEU A 106 0.24 7.31 26.00
N LEU A 107 1.20 6.91 25.18
CA LEU A 107 1.84 5.60 25.29
C LEU A 107 3.31 5.63 24.91
N LYS A 108 4.17 5.05 25.75
CA LYS A 108 5.61 4.96 25.49
C LYS A 108 5.96 3.79 24.58
N ASN A 109 6.98 3.95 23.75
CA ASN A 109 7.57 2.90 22.92
C ASN A 109 8.04 1.69 23.76
N THR A 110 8.42 1.92 25.03
CA THR A 110 8.73 0.85 25.99
C THR A 110 7.56 -0.11 26.21
N THR A 111 6.31 0.37 26.14
CA THR A 111 5.12 -0.47 26.30
C THR A 111 4.94 -1.40 25.09
N PHE A 112 5.17 -0.89 23.87
CA PHE A 112 5.20 -1.71 22.65
C PHE A 112 6.29 -2.78 22.72
N ALA A 113 7.49 -2.44 23.20
CA ALA A 113 8.58 -3.40 23.39
C ALA A 113 8.26 -4.47 24.45
N THR A 114 7.62 -4.08 25.56
CA THR A 114 7.22 -4.99 26.66
C THR A 114 6.24 -6.05 26.17
N PHE A 115 5.19 -5.64 25.45
CA PHE A 115 4.16 -6.54 24.93
C PHE A 115 4.44 -7.07 23.52
N LYS A 116 5.60 -6.74 22.94
CA LYS A 116 5.98 -7.06 21.55
C LYS A 116 4.92 -6.64 20.52
N ALA A 117 4.19 -5.57 20.82
CA ALA A 117 3.09 -5.08 20.00
C ALA A 117 3.62 -4.35 18.75
N SER A 118 3.14 -4.76 17.58
CA SER A 118 3.51 -4.17 16.28
C SER A 118 2.38 -3.35 15.65
N LYS A 119 1.14 -3.51 16.13
CA LYS A 119 -0.05 -2.75 15.71
C LYS A 119 -0.71 -2.11 16.93
N PHE A 120 -1.35 -0.96 16.75
CA PHE A 120 -2.20 -0.36 17.78
C PHE A 120 -3.35 0.47 17.20
N ALA A 121 -4.39 0.67 18.01
CA ALA A 121 -5.46 1.64 17.79
C ALA A 121 -5.93 2.19 19.14
N VAL A 122 -6.21 3.49 19.23
CA VAL A 122 -6.74 4.14 20.44
C VAL A 122 -8.27 4.17 20.37
N SER A 123 -8.96 4.00 21.50
CA SER A 123 -10.43 4.06 21.56
C SER A 123 -10.95 5.48 21.29
N PRO A 124 -12.18 5.65 20.74
CA PRO A 124 -12.80 6.96 20.55
C PRO A 124 -12.85 7.82 21.81
N ASP A 125 -13.05 7.22 22.98
CA ASP A 125 -13.06 7.90 24.28
C ASP A 125 -11.68 8.17 24.90
N LEU A 126 -10.59 7.81 24.20
CA LEU A 126 -9.20 7.97 24.61
C LEU A 126 -8.82 7.30 25.96
N ASN A 127 -9.62 6.37 26.46
CA ASN A 127 -9.35 5.66 27.71
C ASN A 127 -8.52 4.37 27.52
N PHE A 128 -8.51 3.81 26.31
CA PHE A 128 -7.91 2.50 26.01
C PHE A 128 -7.07 2.49 24.74
N VAL A 129 -6.10 1.58 24.70
CA VAL A 129 -5.33 1.24 23.49
C VAL A 129 -5.44 -0.25 23.22
N LEU A 130 -5.92 -0.60 22.03
CA LEU A 130 -5.88 -1.95 21.49
C LEU A 130 -4.48 -2.17 20.92
N LEU A 131 -3.78 -3.23 21.35
CA LEU A 131 -2.42 -3.59 20.96
C LEU A 131 -2.43 -4.97 20.27
N GLY A 132 -1.94 -5.04 19.04
CA GLY A 132 -1.81 -6.29 18.28
C GLY A 132 -0.38 -6.84 18.31
N TYR A 133 -0.22 -8.10 18.67
CA TYR A 133 1.05 -8.82 18.77
C TYR A 133 0.97 -10.21 18.11
N ASP A 134 2.12 -10.88 17.96
CA ASP A 134 2.28 -12.14 17.20
C ASP A 134 1.65 -12.11 15.79
N VAL A 135 1.84 -10.97 15.11
CA VAL A 135 1.21 -10.68 13.81
C VAL A 135 1.77 -11.61 12.73
N LYS A 136 0.88 -12.39 12.12
CA LYS A 136 1.16 -13.31 11.01
C LYS A 136 0.36 -12.87 9.79
N GLN A 137 1.06 -12.45 8.74
CA GLN A 137 0.41 -12.04 7.50
C GLN A 137 -0.36 -13.21 6.85
N VAL A 138 -1.52 -12.90 6.24
CA VAL A 138 -2.31 -13.84 5.44
C VAL A 138 -2.19 -13.50 3.95
N TYR A 139 -2.76 -12.37 3.51
CA TYR A 139 -2.64 -11.86 2.14
C TYR A 139 -1.94 -10.48 2.14
N ARG A 140 -2.33 -9.48 1.33
CA ARG A 140 -1.66 -8.16 1.27
C ARG A 140 -1.98 -7.23 2.44
N TYR A 141 -3.23 -7.24 2.92
CA TYR A 141 -3.74 -6.38 3.98
C TYR A 141 -4.11 -7.19 5.24
N SER A 142 -4.58 -8.43 5.07
CA SER A 142 -5.01 -9.31 6.16
C SER A 142 -3.84 -9.91 6.94
N PHE A 143 -4.05 -9.98 8.25
CA PHE A 143 -3.11 -10.60 9.18
C PHE A 143 -3.88 -11.20 10.37
N LEU A 144 -3.38 -12.32 10.88
CA LEU A 144 -3.79 -12.88 12.16
C LEU A 144 -2.97 -12.23 13.26
N ALA A 145 -3.57 -11.93 14.41
CA ALA A 145 -2.86 -11.40 15.58
C ALA A 145 -3.57 -11.77 16.89
N SER A 146 -2.81 -11.84 17.98
CA SER A 146 -3.37 -11.82 19.33
C SER A 146 -3.45 -10.38 19.82
N TYR A 147 -4.44 -10.06 20.65
CA TYR A 147 -4.81 -8.69 20.99
C TYR A 147 -4.89 -8.46 22.50
N LEU A 148 -4.39 -7.30 22.93
CA LEU A 148 -4.44 -6.80 24.30
C LEU A 148 -5.16 -5.45 24.34
N ILE A 149 -5.98 -5.24 25.34
CA ILE A 149 -6.58 -3.94 25.66
C ILE A 149 -5.80 -3.36 26.85
N TYR A 150 -5.10 -2.25 26.62
CA TYR A 150 -4.32 -1.51 27.60
C TYR A 150 -5.13 -0.31 28.10
N ASN A 151 -5.35 -0.21 29.41
CA ASN A 151 -6.02 0.94 30.03
C ASN A 151 -5.02 2.09 30.25
N LEU A 152 -5.28 3.27 29.67
CA LEU A 152 -4.36 4.43 29.75
C LEU A 152 -4.25 5.01 31.17
N HIS A 153 -5.30 4.85 31.99
CA HIS A 153 -5.38 5.39 33.34
C HIS A 153 -4.78 4.45 34.38
N THR A 154 -5.25 3.20 34.43
CA THR A 154 -4.80 2.20 35.43
C THR A 154 -3.52 1.47 35.03
N ARG A 155 -3.17 1.48 33.73
CA ARG A 155 -2.08 0.69 33.13
C ARG A 155 -2.27 -0.82 33.22
N GLU A 156 -3.49 -1.25 33.56
CA GLU A 156 -3.90 -2.65 33.50
C GLU A 156 -4.04 -3.11 32.05
N VAL A 157 -3.85 -4.40 31.84
CA VAL A 157 -3.92 -5.03 30.52
C VAL A 157 -4.84 -6.24 30.59
N GLN A 158 -5.76 -6.32 29.65
CA GLN A 158 -6.72 -7.42 29.49
C GLN A 158 -6.51 -8.05 28.12
N GLU A 159 -6.57 -9.37 28.01
CA GLU A 159 -6.59 -10.05 26.71
C GLU A 159 -7.96 -9.92 26.05
N LEU A 160 -7.96 -9.63 24.75
CA LEU A 160 -9.17 -9.70 23.94
C LEU A 160 -9.32 -11.13 23.40
N ASN A 161 -10.17 -11.92 24.06
CA ASN A 161 -10.48 -13.30 23.68
C ASN A 161 -11.98 -13.50 23.41
N PRO A 162 -12.37 -14.40 22.49
CA PRO A 162 -13.74 -14.90 22.35
C PRO A 162 -14.26 -15.50 23.66
N PRO A 163 -15.59 -15.50 23.90
CA PRO A 163 -16.18 -16.24 25.00
C PRO A 163 -15.72 -17.72 24.98
N GLU A 164 -15.38 -18.26 26.15
CA GLU A 164 -14.94 -19.66 26.35
C GLU A 164 -13.57 -20.02 25.73
N VAL A 165 -12.85 -19.07 25.12
CA VAL A 165 -11.52 -19.26 24.53
C VAL A 165 -10.44 -18.49 25.32
N SER A 166 -9.25 -19.05 25.44
CA SER A 166 -8.05 -18.37 25.96
C SER A 166 -6.93 -18.35 24.92
N ASP A 167 -5.95 -17.45 25.06
CA ASP A 167 -4.79 -17.34 24.17
C ASP A 167 -5.17 -17.25 22.67
N SER A 168 -6.23 -16.51 22.36
CA SER A 168 -6.83 -16.52 21.03
C SER A 168 -5.99 -15.78 19.99
N VAL A 169 -6.17 -16.20 18.73
CA VAL A 169 -5.64 -15.54 17.55
C VAL A 169 -6.83 -15.06 16.73
N LEU A 170 -6.94 -13.74 16.55
CA LEU A 170 -8.06 -13.10 15.87
C LEU A 170 -7.67 -12.75 14.43
N GLN A 171 -8.65 -12.75 13.53
CA GLN A 171 -8.48 -12.40 12.12
C GLN A 171 -8.57 -10.89 11.88
N PHE A 172 -9.25 -10.19 12.79
CA PHE A 172 -9.38 -8.74 12.80
C PHE A 172 -9.81 -8.29 14.20
N ALA A 173 -9.36 -7.11 14.63
CA ALA A 173 -9.99 -6.38 15.73
C ALA A 173 -9.80 -4.87 15.55
N SER A 174 -10.83 -4.09 15.86
CA SER A 174 -10.82 -2.62 15.85
C SER A 174 -11.85 -2.06 16.82
N TRP A 175 -11.59 -0.86 17.32
CA TRP A 175 -12.63 -0.01 17.89
C TRP A 175 -13.69 0.35 16.84
N GLY A 176 -14.90 0.66 17.30
CA GLY A 176 -15.94 1.31 16.53
C GLY A 176 -15.87 2.84 16.64
N VAL A 177 -17.01 3.49 16.35
CA VAL A 177 -17.08 4.97 16.24
C VAL A 177 -17.36 5.65 17.58
N ARG A 178 -18.04 4.97 18.51
CA ARG A 178 -18.53 5.57 19.78
C ARG A 178 -17.92 4.90 21.01
N ASP A 179 -17.55 5.73 21.99
CA ASP A 179 -17.08 5.35 23.32
C ASP A 179 -15.95 4.28 23.31
N GLN A 180 -16.26 3.08 23.82
CA GLN A 180 -15.36 1.93 23.97
C GLN A 180 -15.82 0.73 23.15
N GLN A 181 -16.77 0.94 22.23
CA GLN A 181 -17.35 -0.16 21.48
C GLN A 181 -16.29 -0.75 20.53
N LEU A 182 -16.27 -2.06 20.38
CA LEU A 182 -15.27 -2.74 19.56
C LEU A 182 -15.84 -3.95 18.84
N VAL A 183 -15.22 -4.30 17.72
CA VAL A 183 -15.55 -5.47 16.91
C VAL A 183 -14.29 -6.29 16.67
N TYR A 184 -14.42 -7.61 16.70
CA TYR A 184 -13.38 -8.53 16.28
C TYR A 184 -13.95 -9.71 15.50
N VAL A 185 -13.10 -10.38 14.73
CA VAL A 185 -13.48 -11.52 13.89
C VAL A 185 -12.67 -12.74 14.27
N PHE A 186 -13.38 -13.84 14.53
CA PHE A 186 -12.84 -15.13 14.93
C PHE A 186 -13.66 -16.25 14.26
N GLU A 187 -12.99 -17.28 13.71
CA GLU A 187 -13.62 -18.36 12.93
C GLU A 187 -14.59 -17.83 11.85
N ASN A 188 -14.19 -16.78 11.13
CA ASN A 188 -14.98 -16.06 10.14
C ASN A 188 -16.33 -15.49 10.66
N ASN A 189 -16.49 -15.34 11.98
CA ASN A 189 -17.67 -14.78 12.61
C ASN A 189 -17.37 -13.45 13.32
N ILE A 190 -18.32 -12.51 13.24
CA ILE A 190 -18.21 -11.18 13.83
C ILE A 190 -18.65 -11.23 15.29
N TYR A 191 -17.82 -10.72 16.19
CA TYR A 191 -18.09 -10.53 17.61
C TYR A 191 -18.01 -9.04 17.97
N TYR A 192 -18.89 -8.60 18.86
CA TYR A 192 -19.01 -7.20 19.29
C TYR A 192 -18.97 -7.08 20.81
N GLN A 193 -18.33 -6.04 21.33
CA GLN A 193 -18.50 -5.61 22.72
C GLN A 193 -18.94 -4.14 22.74
N THR A 194 -19.93 -3.83 23.57
CA THR A 194 -20.41 -2.47 23.81
C THR A 194 -19.36 -1.62 24.55
N ASP A 195 -18.60 -2.25 25.44
CA ASP A 195 -17.51 -1.67 26.21
C ASP A 195 -16.52 -2.79 26.63
N VAL A 196 -15.35 -2.41 27.15
CA VAL A 196 -14.24 -3.34 27.50
C VAL A 196 -14.62 -4.37 28.59
N LYS A 197 -15.57 -4.05 29.47
CA LYS A 197 -16.00 -4.91 30.58
C LYS A 197 -17.16 -5.84 30.19
N SER A 198 -17.95 -5.45 29.19
CA SER A 198 -19.09 -6.24 28.69
C SER A 198 -18.64 -7.52 27.98
N SER A 199 -19.36 -8.62 28.22
CA SER A 199 -19.15 -9.90 27.51
C SER A 199 -19.40 -9.75 26.01
N SER A 200 -18.59 -10.40 25.16
CA SER A 200 -18.76 -10.29 23.70
C SER A 200 -20.01 -10.99 23.19
N TRP A 201 -20.71 -10.34 22.26
CA TRP A 201 -21.86 -10.86 21.55
C TRP A 201 -21.46 -11.35 20.16
N ARG A 202 -21.75 -12.60 19.84
CA ARG A 202 -21.53 -13.16 18.50
C ARG A 202 -22.66 -12.71 17.57
N LEU A 203 -22.37 -11.81 16.63
CA LEU A 203 -23.33 -11.24 15.68
C LEU A 203 -23.63 -12.17 14.50
N THR A 204 -22.71 -13.05 14.13
CA THR A 204 -22.89 -14.01 13.02
C THR A 204 -22.58 -15.44 13.46
N SER A 205 -23.25 -16.42 12.88
CA SER A 205 -22.98 -17.86 13.10
C SER A 205 -22.78 -18.66 11.80
N SER A 206 -22.77 -17.98 10.65
CA SER A 206 -22.60 -18.55 9.32
C SER A 206 -21.14 -18.73 8.91
N GLY A 207 -20.19 -18.18 9.67
CA GLY A 207 -18.77 -18.21 9.35
C GLY A 207 -18.23 -19.64 9.33
N GLN A 208 -17.46 -19.95 8.29
CA GLN A 208 -16.77 -21.21 8.10
C GLN A 208 -15.38 -20.90 7.55
N GLU A 209 -14.33 -21.34 8.26
CA GLU A 209 -12.95 -21.05 7.89
C GLU A 209 -12.64 -21.44 6.43
N GLY A 210 -12.08 -20.49 5.67
CA GLY A 210 -11.71 -20.69 4.27
C GLY A 210 -12.87 -20.87 3.29
N VAL A 211 -14.14 -20.69 3.71
CA VAL A 211 -15.32 -20.92 2.85
C VAL A 211 -16.40 -19.84 2.96
N VAL A 212 -16.77 -19.42 4.17
CA VAL A 212 -17.78 -18.37 4.39
C VAL A 212 -17.20 -17.33 5.32
N PHE A 213 -17.10 -16.09 4.85
CA PHE A 213 -16.48 -14.97 5.55
C PHE A 213 -17.56 -13.92 5.90
N ASN A 214 -17.54 -13.40 7.13
CA ASN A 214 -18.42 -12.30 7.56
C ASN A 214 -17.59 -11.11 8.02
N GLY A 215 -17.78 -9.95 7.38
CA GLY A 215 -17.14 -8.69 7.77
C GLY A 215 -15.64 -8.58 7.44
N ILE A 216 -15.01 -9.66 6.98
CA ILE A 216 -13.67 -9.66 6.38
C ILE A 216 -13.75 -10.18 4.93
N ALA A 217 -12.81 -9.74 4.11
CA ALA A 217 -12.72 -10.14 2.71
C ALA A 217 -12.17 -11.56 2.53
N ASP A 218 -12.58 -12.24 1.44
CA ASP A 218 -11.86 -13.39 0.89
C ASP A 218 -10.64 -12.91 0.06
N TRP A 219 -9.90 -13.84 -0.57
CA TRP A 219 -8.74 -13.46 -1.39
C TRP A 219 -9.12 -12.55 -2.57
N LEU A 220 -10.20 -12.85 -3.29
CA LEU A 220 -10.65 -12.04 -4.43
C LEU A 220 -11.09 -10.66 -3.95
N TYR A 221 -11.91 -10.58 -2.90
CA TYR A 221 -12.34 -9.28 -2.41
C TYR A 221 -11.20 -8.45 -1.84
N GLU A 222 -10.24 -9.06 -1.16
CA GLU A 222 -9.12 -8.33 -0.57
C GLU A 222 -8.18 -7.75 -1.63
N GLU A 223 -7.76 -8.56 -2.61
CA GLU A 223 -6.74 -8.13 -3.58
C GLU A 223 -7.33 -7.35 -4.76
N GLU A 224 -8.50 -7.75 -5.29
CA GLU A 224 -8.99 -7.31 -6.61
C GLU A 224 -10.29 -6.46 -6.55
N VAL A 225 -11.13 -6.60 -5.51
CA VAL A 225 -12.46 -5.92 -5.48
C VAL A 225 -12.52 -4.74 -4.50
N LEU A 226 -11.98 -4.86 -3.29
CA LEU A 226 -12.03 -3.84 -2.23
C LEU A 226 -10.66 -3.21 -1.91
N HIS A 227 -9.55 -3.90 -2.24
CA HIS A 227 -8.20 -3.48 -1.86
C HIS A 227 -8.04 -3.26 -0.33
N SER A 228 -8.72 -4.09 0.46
CA SER A 228 -8.78 -4.03 1.93
C SER A 228 -9.26 -5.36 2.50
N GLN A 229 -8.72 -5.75 3.68
CA GLN A 229 -9.24 -6.89 4.45
C GLN A 229 -10.62 -6.60 5.09
N VAL A 230 -10.97 -5.31 5.27
CA VAL A 230 -12.17 -4.88 5.99
C VAL A 230 -13.36 -4.88 5.05
N ALA A 231 -14.35 -5.72 5.36
CA ALA A 231 -15.61 -5.82 4.64
C ALA A 231 -16.82 -5.52 5.58
N HIS A 232 -16.62 -4.63 6.55
CA HIS A 232 -17.66 -4.11 7.43
C HIS A 232 -17.51 -2.61 7.66
N TRP A 233 -18.63 -1.93 7.90
CA TRP A 233 -18.73 -0.46 8.02
C TRP A 233 -19.71 -0.09 9.12
N TRP A 234 -19.23 0.69 10.10
CA TRP A 234 -20.06 1.23 11.18
C TRP A 234 -20.96 2.36 10.69
N SER A 235 -22.19 2.46 11.20
CA SER A 235 -23.00 3.66 11.02
C SER A 235 -22.35 4.87 11.72
N PRO A 236 -22.64 6.12 11.30
CA PRO A 236 -21.98 7.31 11.85
C PRO A 236 -22.21 7.52 13.35
N ASP A 237 -23.33 7.02 13.88
CA ASP A 237 -23.68 7.03 15.31
C ASP A 237 -23.21 5.78 16.07
N GLY A 238 -22.59 4.82 15.38
CA GLY A 238 -22.15 3.55 15.94
C GLY A 238 -23.27 2.56 16.31
N SER A 239 -24.54 2.85 16.01
CA SER A 239 -25.69 2.02 16.42
C SER A 239 -25.94 0.78 15.54
N ARG A 240 -25.32 0.72 14.35
CA ARG A 240 -25.47 -0.35 13.36
C ARG A 240 -24.13 -0.73 12.75
N LEU A 241 -24.03 -1.98 12.28
CA LEU A 241 -22.88 -2.48 11.53
C LEU A 241 -23.36 -3.08 10.21
N ALA A 242 -22.91 -2.52 9.09
CA ALA A 242 -23.05 -3.14 7.78
C ALA A 242 -21.87 -4.10 7.54
N TYR A 243 -22.10 -5.26 6.94
CA TYR A 243 -21.04 -6.22 6.63
C TYR A 243 -21.35 -7.06 5.38
N LEU A 244 -20.30 -7.44 4.65
CA LEU A 244 -20.42 -8.46 3.60
C LEU A 244 -20.42 -9.86 4.22
N ASN A 245 -21.30 -10.70 3.71
CA ASN A 245 -21.16 -12.15 3.75
C ASN A 245 -20.64 -12.60 2.38
N LEU A 246 -19.46 -13.21 2.36
CA LEU A 246 -18.82 -13.78 1.18
C LEU A 246 -18.83 -15.30 1.31
N ASN A 247 -19.20 -16.00 0.23
CA ASN A 247 -19.34 -17.45 0.23
C ASN A 247 -18.63 -18.07 -0.98
N ASP A 248 -17.55 -18.79 -0.70
CA ASP A 248 -16.64 -19.48 -1.61
C ASP A 248 -16.96 -20.98 -1.78
N THR A 249 -18.10 -21.48 -1.29
CA THR A 249 -18.45 -22.92 -1.34
C THR A 249 -18.33 -23.54 -2.74
N LEU A 250 -18.54 -22.75 -3.80
CA LEU A 250 -18.45 -23.18 -5.20
C LEU A 250 -17.16 -22.73 -5.91
N VAL A 251 -16.27 -22.03 -5.23
CA VAL A 251 -15.04 -21.46 -5.80
C VAL A 251 -13.92 -22.52 -5.79
N PRO A 252 -13.24 -22.77 -6.92
CA PRO A 252 -12.14 -23.74 -6.97
C PRO A 252 -11.00 -23.36 -6.03
N ASN A 253 -10.45 -24.35 -5.33
CA ASN A 253 -9.30 -24.15 -4.46
C ASN A 253 -7.98 -24.21 -5.23
N MET A 254 -7.04 -23.33 -4.90
CA MET A 254 -5.64 -23.37 -5.32
C MET A 254 -4.77 -23.90 -4.18
N LEU A 255 -3.75 -24.70 -4.52
CA LEU A 255 -2.80 -25.25 -3.55
C LEU A 255 -1.53 -24.40 -3.50
N LEU A 256 -1.23 -23.84 -2.32
CA LEU A 256 0.07 -23.28 -1.99
C LEU A 256 0.93 -24.38 -1.36
N PRO A 257 1.93 -24.92 -2.06
CA PRO A 257 2.81 -25.94 -1.51
C PRO A 257 3.68 -25.36 -0.39
N ARG A 258 3.90 -26.14 0.66
CA ARG A 258 4.85 -25.83 1.74
C ARG A 258 5.95 -26.89 1.73
N PHE A 259 7.20 -26.47 1.86
CA PHE A 259 8.38 -27.34 1.77
C PHE A 259 9.20 -27.40 3.07
N THR A 260 8.96 -26.49 4.01
CA THR A 260 9.68 -26.38 5.29
C THR A 260 8.74 -26.47 6.50
N GLY A 261 9.30 -26.46 7.70
CA GLY A 261 8.57 -26.60 8.97
C GLY A 261 8.66 -28.02 9.52
N THR A 262 7.59 -28.80 9.36
CA THR A 262 7.48 -30.17 9.91
C THR A 262 8.14 -31.21 9.00
N LEU A 263 8.36 -32.43 9.53
CA LEU A 263 8.91 -33.57 8.77
C LEU A 263 8.08 -33.94 7.52
N TYR A 264 6.77 -33.72 7.60
CA TYR A 264 5.83 -33.87 6.49
C TYR A 264 5.08 -32.54 6.32
N PRO A 265 5.66 -31.57 5.58
CA PRO A 265 5.04 -30.27 5.40
C PRO A 265 3.75 -30.43 4.59
N ARG A 266 2.71 -29.72 4.99
CA ARG A 266 1.42 -29.69 4.30
C ARG A 266 1.21 -28.33 3.68
N GLY A 267 0.87 -28.32 2.39
CA GLY A 267 0.45 -27.11 1.69
C GLY A 267 -0.93 -26.63 2.18
N GLN A 268 -1.23 -25.37 1.90
CA GLN A 268 -2.50 -24.73 2.22
C GLN A 268 -3.38 -24.69 0.97
N LEU A 269 -4.64 -25.07 1.12
CA LEU A 269 -5.68 -24.84 0.11
C LEU A 269 -6.41 -23.54 0.45
N TYR A 270 -6.73 -22.74 -0.56
CA TYR A 270 -7.55 -21.54 -0.42
C TYR A 270 -8.40 -21.31 -1.67
N PRO A 271 -9.61 -20.73 -1.57
CA PRO A 271 -10.42 -20.36 -2.72
C PRO A 271 -9.69 -19.37 -3.63
N TYR A 272 -9.64 -19.66 -4.94
CA TYR A 272 -8.99 -18.80 -5.93
C TYR A 272 -9.67 -18.93 -7.30
N PRO A 273 -10.56 -17.98 -7.67
CA PRO A 273 -11.25 -18.03 -8.95
C PRO A 273 -10.31 -17.61 -10.08
N LYS A 274 -9.72 -18.60 -10.78
CA LYS A 274 -9.00 -18.36 -12.04
C LYS A 274 -9.95 -17.83 -13.13
N VAL A 275 -9.37 -17.26 -14.19
CA VAL A 275 -10.12 -16.72 -15.35
C VAL A 275 -11.22 -17.69 -15.80
N GLY A 276 -12.47 -17.20 -15.83
CA GLY A 276 -13.66 -17.96 -16.24
C GLY A 276 -14.24 -18.94 -15.21
N GLN A 277 -13.63 -19.11 -14.02
CA GLN A 277 -14.15 -20.00 -12.97
C GLN A 277 -15.30 -19.36 -12.17
N VAL A 278 -15.97 -20.12 -11.29
CA VAL A 278 -17.01 -19.58 -10.41
C VAL A 278 -16.40 -18.60 -9.39
N ASN A 279 -17.03 -17.45 -9.19
CA ASN A 279 -16.65 -16.41 -8.22
C ASN A 279 -17.37 -16.60 -6.87
N PRO A 280 -16.87 -16.00 -5.77
CA PRO A 280 -17.62 -15.90 -4.52
C PRO A 280 -18.99 -15.25 -4.73
N THR A 281 -20.03 -15.80 -4.11
CA THR A 281 -21.32 -15.12 -4.01
C THR A 281 -21.29 -14.13 -2.85
N VAL A 282 -21.73 -12.89 -3.08
CA VAL A 282 -21.71 -11.81 -2.10
C VAL A 282 -23.13 -11.39 -1.68
N LYS A 283 -23.30 -11.13 -0.39
CA LYS A 283 -24.47 -10.48 0.19
C LYS A 283 -24.06 -9.37 1.15
N LEU A 284 -24.89 -8.33 1.25
CA LEU A 284 -24.69 -7.22 2.18
C LEU A 284 -25.78 -7.26 3.24
N TYR A 285 -25.36 -7.34 4.50
CA TYR A 285 -26.22 -7.37 5.67
C TYR A 285 -25.98 -6.14 6.54
N VAL A 286 -27.01 -5.73 7.29
CA VAL A 286 -26.88 -4.71 8.34
C VAL A 286 -27.51 -5.23 9.61
N VAL A 287 -26.76 -5.22 10.71
CA VAL A 287 -27.20 -5.62 12.05
C VAL A 287 -27.32 -4.42 12.97
N THR A 288 -28.36 -4.41 13.81
CA THR A 288 -28.57 -3.39 14.85
C THR A 288 -27.87 -3.80 16.14
N LEU A 289 -27.15 -2.88 16.78
CA LEU A 289 -26.31 -3.13 17.96
C LEU A 289 -27.01 -2.76 19.28
N ASP A 290 -28.32 -2.97 19.34
CA ASP A 290 -29.20 -2.69 20.48
C ASP A 290 -29.43 -3.91 21.41
N GLY A 291 -28.83 -5.05 21.07
CA GLY A 291 -29.03 -6.34 21.74
C GLY A 291 -30.14 -7.20 21.14
N GLY A 292 -30.96 -6.66 20.23
CA GLY A 292 -31.98 -7.43 19.50
C GLY A 292 -31.41 -8.29 18.37
N SER A 293 -30.18 -8.00 17.91
CA SER A 293 -29.48 -8.70 16.82
C SER A 293 -30.28 -8.76 15.49
N GLN A 294 -31.23 -7.84 15.30
CA GLN A 294 -32.02 -7.77 14.07
C GLN A 294 -31.09 -7.46 12.89
N THR A 295 -31.05 -8.39 11.94
CA THR A 295 -30.22 -8.33 10.74
C THR A 295 -31.09 -8.23 9.49
N THR A 296 -30.83 -7.22 8.65
CA THR A 296 -31.55 -6.96 7.39
C THR A 296 -30.61 -7.20 6.19
N GLU A 297 -31.08 -7.92 5.16
CA GLU A 297 -30.37 -8.07 3.88
C GLU A 297 -30.67 -6.87 2.97
N LEU A 298 -29.64 -6.20 2.47
CA LEU A 298 -29.77 -5.14 1.47
C LEU A 298 -29.73 -5.76 0.08
N ARG A 299 -30.85 -5.72 -0.64
CA ARG A 299 -31.01 -6.47 -1.90
C ARG A 299 -30.30 -5.80 -3.08
N PRO A 300 -29.68 -6.59 -3.99
CA PRO A 300 -29.13 -6.06 -5.23
C PRO A 300 -30.22 -5.48 -6.14
N PRO A 301 -29.86 -4.59 -7.08
CA PRO A 301 -30.77 -4.17 -8.16
C PRO A 301 -31.31 -5.37 -8.95
N ASN A 302 -32.60 -5.35 -9.31
CA ASN A 302 -33.30 -6.42 -10.05
C ASN A 302 -32.58 -6.86 -11.35
N SER A 303 -31.77 -5.99 -11.94
CA SER A 303 -30.95 -6.28 -13.15
C SER A 303 -29.76 -7.22 -12.91
N PHE A 304 -29.30 -7.31 -11.66
CA PHE A 304 -28.20 -8.16 -11.20
C PHE A 304 -28.69 -9.34 -10.36
N GLU A 305 -29.78 -9.19 -9.61
CA GLU A 305 -30.42 -10.23 -8.79
C GLU A 305 -30.58 -11.57 -9.55
N LYS A 306 -31.09 -11.54 -10.79
CA LYS A 306 -31.33 -12.75 -11.59
C LYS A 306 -30.08 -13.51 -12.05
N ARG A 307 -28.89 -12.91 -11.93
CA ARG A 307 -27.63 -13.51 -12.39
C ARG A 307 -26.72 -13.97 -11.25
N TYR A 308 -26.89 -13.44 -10.04
CA TYR A 308 -26.03 -13.69 -8.86
C TYR A 308 -24.52 -13.55 -9.13
N ASP A 309 -24.15 -12.82 -10.19
CA ASP A 309 -22.76 -12.72 -10.68
C ASP A 309 -22.39 -11.24 -10.84
N TYR A 310 -22.18 -10.63 -9.68
CA TYR A 310 -21.86 -9.22 -9.47
C TYR A 310 -20.92 -9.07 -8.27
N TYR A 311 -20.21 -7.96 -8.22
CA TYR A 311 -19.38 -7.54 -7.10
C TYR A 311 -20.03 -6.37 -6.35
N ILE A 312 -19.72 -6.24 -5.06
CA ILE A 312 -19.96 -5.01 -4.30
C ILE A 312 -18.60 -4.34 -4.09
N THR A 313 -18.37 -3.19 -4.74
CA THR A 313 -17.04 -2.55 -4.77
C THR A 313 -16.90 -1.37 -3.81
N MET A 314 -18.02 -0.82 -3.33
CA MET A 314 -18.05 0.30 -2.39
C MET A 314 -19.33 0.25 -1.57
N VAL A 315 -19.20 0.42 -0.26
CA VAL A 315 -20.30 0.57 0.71
C VAL A 315 -19.94 1.76 1.59
N LYS A 316 -20.83 2.75 1.69
CA LYS A 316 -20.62 3.96 2.49
C LYS A 316 -21.91 4.40 3.15
N TRP A 317 -21.87 4.67 4.45
CA TRP A 317 -23.01 5.25 5.15
C TRP A 317 -23.21 6.72 4.75
N VAL A 318 -24.47 7.11 4.56
CA VAL A 318 -24.88 8.48 4.21
C VAL A 318 -25.55 9.14 5.40
N THR A 319 -26.42 8.41 6.08
CA THR A 319 -26.98 8.76 7.40
C THR A 319 -26.94 7.50 8.27
N LYS A 320 -27.44 7.56 9.52
CA LYS A 320 -27.61 6.34 10.34
C LYS A 320 -28.67 5.34 9.81
N GLU A 321 -29.44 5.72 8.79
CA GLU A 321 -30.56 4.93 8.23
C GLU A 321 -30.37 4.63 6.73
N LYS A 322 -29.59 5.47 6.02
CA LYS A 322 -29.32 5.34 4.59
C LYS A 322 -27.87 4.98 4.29
N ILE A 323 -27.67 4.03 3.39
CA ILE A 323 -26.35 3.53 2.98
C ILE A 323 -26.22 3.47 1.46
N GLY A 324 -25.15 4.06 0.94
CA GLY A 324 -24.76 4.01 -0.47
C GLY A 324 -24.02 2.71 -0.77
N VAL A 325 -24.41 2.04 -1.86
CA VAL A 325 -23.81 0.77 -2.28
C VAL A 325 -23.55 0.81 -3.79
N ARG A 326 -22.32 0.49 -4.21
CA ARG A 326 -21.98 0.32 -5.63
C ARG A 326 -21.89 -1.15 -6.00
N TRP A 327 -22.70 -1.53 -6.97
CA TRP A 327 -22.77 -2.86 -7.54
C TRP A 327 -22.13 -2.85 -8.92
N LEU A 328 -21.22 -3.78 -9.19
CA LEU A 328 -20.52 -3.92 -10.46
C LEU A 328 -20.85 -5.29 -11.06
N ASN A 329 -21.21 -5.38 -12.35
CA ASN A 329 -21.39 -6.69 -12.97
C ASN A 329 -20.05 -7.43 -13.12
N ARG A 330 -20.06 -8.76 -13.23
CA ARG A 330 -18.82 -9.54 -13.41
C ARG A 330 -17.94 -9.10 -14.59
N ALA A 331 -18.54 -8.64 -15.69
CA ALA A 331 -17.82 -8.12 -16.85
C ALA A 331 -17.18 -6.73 -16.62
N GLN A 332 -17.37 -6.15 -15.42
CA GLN A 332 -16.83 -4.86 -14.98
C GLN A 332 -17.11 -3.69 -15.94
N ASN A 333 -18.22 -3.75 -16.67
CA ASN A 333 -18.58 -2.76 -17.70
C ASN A 333 -19.92 -2.06 -17.44
N THR A 334 -20.66 -2.48 -16.41
CA THR A 334 -21.90 -1.85 -15.94
C THR A 334 -21.86 -1.74 -14.42
N SER A 335 -21.92 -0.51 -13.92
CA SER A 335 -21.90 -0.17 -12.50
C SER A 335 -23.18 0.56 -12.12
N ILE A 336 -23.73 0.23 -10.96
CA ILE A 336 -24.97 0.80 -10.43
C ILE A 336 -24.71 1.30 -9.02
N LEU A 337 -24.94 2.59 -8.78
CA LEU A 337 -24.99 3.17 -7.43
C LEU A 337 -26.43 3.15 -6.92
N THR A 338 -26.65 2.55 -5.76
CA THR A 338 -27.93 2.59 -5.04
C THR A 338 -27.79 3.30 -3.71
N LEU A 339 -28.89 3.91 -3.25
CA LEU A 339 -29.07 4.36 -1.88
C LEU A 339 -30.12 3.44 -1.23
N CYS A 340 -29.73 2.72 -0.18
CA CYS A 340 -30.55 1.73 0.49
C CYS A 340 -31.04 2.23 1.86
N GLU A 341 -32.31 1.96 2.16
CA GLU A 341 -32.95 2.27 3.44
C GLU A 341 -32.87 1.03 4.35
N VAL A 342 -32.11 1.14 5.44
CA VAL A 342 -31.69 -0.02 6.27
C VAL A 342 -32.85 -0.67 7.02
N THR A 343 -33.87 0.11 7.39
CA THR A 343 -35.06 -0.39 8.11
C THR A 343 -35.93 -1.31 7.24
N MET A 344 -35.93 -1.11 5.92
CA MET A 344 -36.74 -1.87 4.96
C MET A 344 -35.94 -2.86 4.10
N GLY A 345 -34.61 -2.71 4.03
CA GLY A 345 -33.75 -3.45 3.10
C GLY A 345 -33.94 -3.06 1.63
N ALA A 346 -34.65 -1.96 1.36
CA ALA A 346 -35.03 -1.50 0.03
C ALA A 346 -33.95 -0.57 -0.55
N CYS A 347 -33.44 -0.91 -1.74
CA CYS A 347 -32.40 -0.15 -2.43
C CYS A 347 -32.97 0.62 -3.64
N LEU A 348 -32.87 1.96 -3.60
CA LEU A 348 -33.24 2.83 -4.71
C LEU A 348 -32.04 3.09 -5.61
N LYS A 349 -32.23 2.96 -6.92
CA LYS A 349 -31.19 3.24 -7.93
C LYS A 349 -30.99 4.75 -8.05
N LYS A 350 -29.75 5.22 -7.88
CA LYS A 350 -29.39 6.65 -8.01
C LYS A 350 -28.60 6.96 -9.28
N HIS A 351 -27.66 6.09 -9.67
CA HIS A 351 -26.83 6.32 -10.85
C HIS A 351 -26.43 5.01 -11.53
N VAL A 352 -26.20 5.06 -12.84
CA VAL A 352 -25.72 3.93 -13.67
C VAL A 352 -24.62 4.43 -14.58
N ILE A 353 -23.50 3.72 -14.61
CA ILE A 353 -22.37 3.97 -15.52
C ILE A 353 -22.16 2.72 -16.36
N THR A 354 -21.95 2.91 -17.66
CA THR A 354 -21.62 1.84 -18.61
C THR A 354 -20.39 2.19 -19.42
N SER A 355 -19.57 1.18 -19.76
CA SER A 355 -18.41 1.30 -20.62
C SER A 355 -18.44 0.24 -21.72
N GLU A 356 -17.91 0.57 -22.90
CA GLU A 356 -17.66 -0.40 -23.98
C GLU A 356 -16.47 -1.33 -23.67
N LYS A 357 -15.66 -0.97 -22.67
CA LYS A 357 -14.44 -1.68 -22.26
C LYS A 357 -14.60 -2.20 -20.82
N TRP A 358 -13.96 -1.56 -19.85
CA TRP A 358 -14.21 -1.76 -18.42
C TRP A 358 -14.49 -0.42 -17.73
N LEU A 359 -14.81 -0.46 -16.44
CA LEU A 359 -15.00 0.68 -15.56
C LEU A 359 -13.91 0.66 -14.49
N ASP A 360 -13.10 1.71 -14.44
CA ASP A 360 -12.02 1.88 -13.47
C ASP A 360 -12.50 2.58 -12.17
N ARG A 361 -11.64 2.62 -11.15
CA ARG A 361 -11.85 3.36 -9.88
C ARG A 361 -13.17 3.03 -9.16
N GLN A 362 -13.61 1.77 -9.23
CA GLN A 362 -14.91 1.34 -8.72
C GLN A 362 -15.04 1.33 -7.18
N ASN A 363 -13.96 1.55 -6.44
CA ASN A 363 -13.97 1.79 -4.99
C ASN A 363 -14.23 3.26 -4.61
N GLU A 364 -14.24 4.21 -5.56
CA GLU A 364 -14.35 5.64 -5.25
C GLU A 364 -15.61 5.96 -4.45
N GLU A 365 -15.45 6.44 -3.22
CA GLU A 365 -16.56 6.85 -2.38
C GLU A 365 -17.17 8.16 -2.90
N PRO A 366 -18.48 8.19 -3.24
CA PRO A 366 -19.16 9.45 -3.47
C PRO A 366 -19.32 10.22 -2.15
N LEU A 367 -19.27 11.55 -2.22
CA LEU A 367 -19.70 12.40 -1.11
C LEU A 367 -21.17 12.75 -1.29
N PHE A 368 -21.94 12.73 -0.20
CA PHE A 368 -23.36 13.06 -0.19
C PHE A 368 -23.58 14.34 0.63
N SER A 369 -24.60 15.13 0.29
CA SER A 369 -25.16 16.16 1.18
C SER A 369 -25.79 15.53 2.42
N LYS A 370 -25.98 16.30 3.50
CA LYS A 370 -26.53 15.79 4.78
C LYS A 370 -27.92 15.15 4.65
N ASP A 371 -28.69 15.51 3.63
CA ASP A 371 -30.01 14.94 3.30
C ASP A 371 -29.96 13.69 2.39
N GLY A 372 -28.83 13.44 1.73
CA GLY A 372 -28.61 12.38 0.75
C GLY A 372 -29.26 12.61 -0.63
N ASN A 373 -29.72 13.83 -0.95
CA ASN A 373 -30.37 14.15 -2.23
C ASN A 373 -29.37 14.63 -3.30
N THR A 374 -28.25 15.22 -2.89
CA THR A 374 -27.15 15.61 -3.77
C THR A 374 -25.92 14.76 -3.47
N PHE A 375 -25.18 14.36 -4.50
CA PHE A 375 -23.91 13.66 -4.35
C PHE A 375 -22.90 14.04 -5.42
N PHE A 376 -21.63 13.84 -5.09
CA PHE A 376 -20.48 14.15 -5.92
C PHE A 376 -19.69 12.88 -6.20
N LEU A 377 -19.36 12.64 -7.47
CA LEU A 377 -18.43 11.61 -7.91
C LEU A 377 -17.58 12.12 -9.06
N THR A 378 -16.44 11.49 -9.32
CA THR A 378 -15.71 11.75 -10.56
C THR A 378 -16.23 10.89 -11.70
N MET A 379 -16.36 11.51 -12.88
CA MET A 379 -16.82 10.85 -14.11
C MET A 379 -15.86 11.17 -15.26
N PRO A 380 -15.67 10.25 -16.22
CA PRO A 380 -14.83 10.49 -17.39
C PRO A 380 -15.52 11.43 -18.39
N ILE A 381 -15.11 12.71 -18.42
CA ILE A 381 -15.62 13.71 -19.38
C ILE A 381 -14.69 13.80 -20.59
N LYS A 382 -15.25 13.74 -21.80
CA LYS A 382 -14.50 13.84 -23.06
C LYS A 382 -13.94 15.24 -23.28
N HIS A 383 -12.62 15.36 -23.45
CA HIS A 383 -11.93 16.63 -23.65
C HIS A 383 -11.15 16.66 -24.98
N GLY A 384 -11.88 16.86 -26.08
CA GLY A 384 -11.33 16.95 -27.44
C GLY A 384 -10.70 15.63 -27.91
N GLY A 385 -9.65 15.73 -28.73
CA GLY A 385 -8.93 14.57 -29.27
C GLY A 385 -7.99 13.84 -28.30
N ARG A 386 -7.86 14.32 -27.05
CA ARG A 386 -6.94 13.73 -26.05
C ARG A 386 -7.54 12.56 -25.27
N GLY A 387 -8.86 12.34 -25.37
CA GLY A 387 -9.58 11.30 -24.64
C GLY A 387 -10.57 11.89 -23.62
N SER A 388 -10.97 11.06 -22.67
CA SER A 388 -11.78 11.48 -21.52
C SER A 388 -10.95 11.47 -20.24
N PHE A 389 -11.27 12.37 -19.31
CA PHE A 389 -10.55 12.57 -18.04
C PHE A 389 -11.54 12.61 -16.89
N HIS A 390 -11.17 12.03 -15.75
CA HIS A 390 -12.02 12.02 -14.55
C HIS A 390 -12.19 13.41 -13.95
N HIS A 391 -13.44 13.87 -13.84
CA HIS A 391 -13.81 15.19 -13.34
C HIS A 391 -15.04 15.14 -12.45
N ILE A 392 -15.09 16.01 -11.44
CA ILE A 392 -16.20 16.05 -10.47
C ILE A 392 -17.50 16.41 -11.17
N THR A 393 -18.50 15.58 -10.93
CA THR A 393 -19.88 15.76 -11.34
C THR A 393 -20.75 15.77 -10.10
N MET A 394 -21.44 16.89 -9.88
CA MET A 394 -22.57 16.99 -8.95
C MET A 394 -23.78 16.34 -9.60
N ILE A 395 -24.48 15.50 -8.85
CA ILE A 395 -25.75 14.90 -9.24
C ILE A 395 -26.76 15.20 -8.13
N SER A 396 -27.89 15.80 -8.48
CA SER A 396 -28.98 16.10 -7.54
C SER A 396 -30.31 15.59 -8.07
N ASP A 397 -31.07 14.88 -7.25
CA ASP A 397 -32.45 14.50 -7.59
C ASP A 397 -33.37 15.74 -7.54
N GLN A 398 -34.17 15.95 -8.59
CA GLN A 398 -35.25 16.94 -8.53
C GLN A 398 -36.48 16.36 -7.81
N PHE A 399 -37.10 17.18 -6.95
CA PHE A 399 -38.26 16.82 -6.14
C PHE A 399 -39.52 16.39 -6.91
N ASN A 400 -39.53 16.43 -8.25
CA ASN A 400 -40.74 16.31 -9.07
C ASN A 400 -40.67 15.26 -10.21
N GLY A 401 -39.79 14.25 -10.07
CA GLY A 401 -39.79 13.04 -10.90
C GLY A 401 -38.78 13.03 -12.06
N ASP A 402 -38.08 11.90 -12.19
CA ASP A 402 -37.21 11.40 -13.28
C ASP A 402 -36.09 12.29 -13.87
N GLU A 403 -36.12 13.62 -13.77
CA GLU A 403 -35.03 14.49 -14.26
C GLU A 403 -33.91 14.69 -13.23
N VAL A 404 -32.90 13.83 -13.31
CA VAL A 404 -31.63 13.97 -12.59
C VAL A 404 -30.84 15.17 -13.11
N ASN A 405 -30.66 16.21 -12.28
CA ASN A 405 -29.84 17.37 -12.63
C ASN A 405 -28.36 17.02 -12.42
N MET A 406 -27.63 16.84 -13.53
CA MET A 406 -26.20 16.53 -13.57
C MET A 406 -25.39 17.77 -13.96
N ARG A 407 -24.37 18.11 -13.18
CA ARG A 407 -23.51 19.30 -13.40
C ARG A 407 -22.03 18.98 -13.22
N HIS A 408 -21.24 19.16 -14.26
CA HIS A 408 -19.79 19.01 -14.19
C HIS A 408 -19.15 20.26 -13.60
N LEU A 409 -18.46 20.12 -12.46
CA LEU A 409 -17.85 21.24 -11.73
C LEU A 409 -16.40 21.52 -12.19
N THR A 410 -15.78 20.55 -12.86
CA THR A 410 -14.40 20.67 -13.35
C THR A 410 -14.24 20.11 -14.77
N SER A 411 -13.22 20.60 -15.48
CA SER A 411 -12.86 20.15 -16.82
C SER A 411 -11.40 20.51 -17.16
N GLY A 412 -10.81 19.71 -18.06
CA GLY A 412 -9.51 19.94 -18.66
C GLY A 412 -8.88 18.68 -19.26
N SER A 413 -7.57 18.73 -19.51
CA SER A 413 -6.75 17.54 -19.84
C SER A 413 -5.89 17.15 -18.64
N TRP A 414 -6.55 16.79 -17.53
CA TRP A 414 -5.99 16.41 -16.23
C TRP A 414 -7.07 15.70 -15.42
N GLU A 415 -6.74 14.91 -14.40
CA GLU A 415 -7.73 14.12 -13.65
C GLU A 415 -7.87 14.54 -12.17
N VAL A 416 -9.11 14.45 -11.67
CA VAL A 416 -9.39 14.44 -10.24
C VAL A 416 -9.06 13.05 -9.71
N SER A 417 -8.13 12.96 -8.77
CA SER A 417 -7.71 11.66 -8.22
C SER A 417 -8.62 11.20 -7.08
N GLN A 418 -9.02 12.12 -6.20
CA GLN A 418 -9.94 11.83 -5.10
C GLN A 418 -10.75 13.08 -4.71
N ILE A 419 -12.03 12.86 -4.38
CA ILE A 419 -12.86 13.86 -3.70
C ILE A 419 -12.63 13.67 -2.20
N LEU A 420 -12.22 14.72 -1.49
CA LEU A 420 -11.92 14.61 -0.06
C LEU A 420 -13.13 14.97 0.79
N GLU A 421 -13.69 16.17 0.60
CA GLU A 421 -14.74 16.66 1.49
C GLU A 421 -15.73 17.64 0.82
N TYR A 422 -16.93 17.76 1.39
CA TYR A 422 -17.98 18.70 0.99
C TYR A 422 -18.50 19.51 2.19
N ASP A 423 -18.12 20.78 2.24
CA ASP A 423 -18.65 21.76 3.20
C ASP A 423 -19.96 22.36 2.66
N GLU A 424 -21.07 21.93 3.28
CA GLU A 424 -22.42 22.40 2.95
C GLU A 424 -22.75 23.77 3.59
N GLU A 425 -22.07 24.16 4.68
CA GLU A 425 -22.41 25.31 5.54
C GLU A 425 -21.62 26.59 5.24
N GLY A 426 -20.45 26.47 4.59
CA GLY A 426 -19.67 27.62 4.13
C GLY A 426 -20.42 28.51 3.11
N PRO A 427 -20.09 29.82 3.02
CA PRO A 427 -20.85 30.83 2.26
C PRO A 427 -20.85 30.68 0.73
N SER A 428 -20.45 29.52 0.20
CA SER A 428 -20.55 29.17 -1.23
C SER A 428 -20.72 27.66 -1.48
N SER A 429 -21.01 26.86 -0.44
CA SER A 429 -21.05 25.38 -0.44
C SER A 429 -19.84 24.77 -1.16
N GLN A 430 -18.74 24.58 -0.43
CA GLN A 430 -17.41 24.36 -1.02
C GLN A 430 -17.04 22.88 -1.05
N VAL A 431 -16.59 22.37 -2.20
CA VAL A 431 -16.02 21.03 -2.32
C VAL A 431 -14.49 21.12 -2.25
N ASN A 432 -13.89 20.40 -1.30
CA ASN A 432 -12.45 20.27 -1.12
C ASN A 432 -11.95 18.96 -1.73
N LEU A 433 -10.92 19.05 -2.58
CA LEU A 433 -10.59 18.01 -3.55
C LEU A 433 -9.09 17.84 -3.68
N THR A 434 -8.63 16.63 -3.96
CA THR A 434 -7.26 16.39 -4.43
C THR A 434 -7.24 16.07 -5.92
N LEU A 435 -6.44 16.85 -6.65
CA LEU A 435 -6.30 16.75 -8.10
C LEU A 435 -4.91 16.28 -8.48
N THR A 436 -4.80 15.34 -9.41
CA THR A 436 -3.52 15.02 -10.06
C THR A 436 -3.40 15.88 -11.32
N SER A 437 -2.76 17.05 -11.20
CA SER A 437 -2.63 17.95 -12.34
C SER A 437 -1.49 17.49 -13.27
N CYS A 438 -1.82 16.72 -14.30
CA CYS A 438 -0.85 16.36 -15.35
C CYS A 438 -0.57 17.56 -16.27
N ARG A 439 0.36 18.43 -15.86
CA ARG A 439 1.08 19.33 -16.76
C ARG A 439 2.54 18.95 -16.80
N ILE A 440 2.86 18.04 -17.73
CA ILE A 440 4.20 17.71 -18.23
C ILE A 440 5.15 17.22 -17.12
N VAL A 441 5.39 15.91 -17.10
CA VAL A 441 6.39 15.17 -16.28
C VAL A 441 6.10 15.04 -14.78
N PHE A 442 5.21 15.85 -14.17
CA PHE A 442 5.04 15.86 -12.70
C PHE A 442 3.59 15.67 -12.22
N SER A 443 3.36 14.61 -11.43
CA SER A 443 2.09 14.32 -10.74
C SER A 443 1.95 15.19 -9.48
N ARG A 444 1.50 16.43 -9.66
CA ARG A 444 1.24 17.34 -8.54
C ARG A 444 -0.12 17.05 -7.90
N LEU A 445 -0.14 16.71 -6.61
CA LEU A 445 -1.39 16.64 -5.85
C LEU A 445 -1.75 18.04 -5.35
N LEU A 446 -2.76 18.63 -5.97
CA LEU A 446 -3.23 19.97 -5.64
C LEU A 446 -4.52 19.87 -4.85
N SER A 447 -4.53 20.41 -3.63
CA SER A 447 -5.78 20.61 -2.90
C SER A 447 -6.51 21.80 -3.54
N ILE A 448 -7.65 21.56 -4.18
CA ILE A 448 -8.45 22.60 -4.82
C ILE A 448 -9.82 22.72 -4.17
N ARG A 449 -10.14 23.96 -3.78
CA ARG A 449 -11.46 24.40 -3.34
C ARG A 449 -12.28 24.77 -4.58
N VAL A 450 -13.44 24.14 -4.76
CA VAL A 450 -14.39 24.42 -5.84
C VAL A 450 -15.72 24.89 -5.24
N SER A 451 -16.17 26.07 -5.62
CA SER A 451 -17.53 26.53 -5.31
C SER A 451 -18.55 25.62 -6.00
N ALA A 452 -19.53 25.06 -5.27
CA ALA A 452 -20.65 24.35 -5.90
C ALA A 452 -21.66 25.31 -6.54
N VAL A 453 -21.59 26.60 -6.19
CA VAL A 453 -22.44 27.68 -6.71
C VAL A 453 -21.72 28.47 -7.80
N ASN A 454 -22.46 28.91 -8.82
CA ASN A 454 -21.92 29.74 -9.91
C ASN A 454 -21.51 31.14 -9.39
N PRO A 455 -20.36 31.70 -9.82
CA PRO A 455 -19.39 31.13 -10.77
C PRO A 455 -18.44 30.12 -10.12
N PHE A 456 -18.14 29.03 -10.85
CA PHE A 456 -17.22 27.98 -10.39
C PHE A 456 -15.76 28.47 -10.29
N GLN A 457 -15.41 29.08 -9.15
CA GLN A 457 -14.04 29.45 -8.83
C GLN A 457 -13.24 28.22 -8.36
N ARG A 458 -11.93 28.22 -8.68
CA ARG A 458 -10.98 27.16 -8.31
C ARG A 458 -9.77 27.80 -7.64
N GLU A 459 -9.56 27.52 -6.36
CA GLU A 459 -8.41 28.00 -5.59
C GLU A 459 -7.51 26.81 -5.23
N CYS A 460 -6.19 26.94 -5.40
CA CYS A 460 -5.23 25.88 -5.07
C CYS A 460 -4.52 26.15 -3.74
N LEU A 461 -4.86 25.38 -2.71
CA LEU A 461 -4.34 25.57 -1.34
C LEU A 461 -2.86 25.17 -1.21
N THR A 462 -2.40 24.15 -1.94
CA THR A 462 -1.01 23.66 -1.83
C THR A 462 -0.03 24.33 -2.81
N CYS A 463 -0.51 25.05 -3.83
CA CYS A 463 0.36 25.64 -4.87
C CYS A 463 1.31 26.75 -4.36
N SER A 464 0.96 27.41 -3.26
CA SER A 464 1.79 28.41 -2.59
C SER A 464 2.72 27.82 -1.54
N LEU A 465 2.40 26.63 -1.00
CA LEU A 465 3.09 25.99 0.11
C LEU A 465 4.33 25.23 -0.38
N PHE A 466 5.49 25.55 0.21
CA PHE A 466 6.75 24.86 -0.02
C PHE A 466 7.11 24.64 -1.50
N LYS A 467 6.92 25.67 -2.34
CA LYS A 467 7.04 25.65 -3.82
C LYS A 467 8.25 24.91 -4.42
N THR A 468 9.35 24.78 -3.68
CA THR A 468 10.60 24.11 -4.09
C THR A 468 10.90 22.80 -3.35
N GLN A 469 10.16 22.47 -2.29
CA GLN A 469 10.43 21.31 -1.43
C GLN A 469 9.34 20.24 -1.48
N CYS A 470 8.12 20.58 -1.94
CA CYS A 470 7.02 19.62 -2.00
C CYS A 470 6.05 19.86 -3.16
N SER A 471 5.85 18.83 -3.97
CA SER A 471 4.89 18.78 -5.08
C SER A 471 3.90 17.61 -4.98
N TYR A 472 4.24 16.57 -4.21
CA TYR A 472 3.33 15.48 -3.85
C TYR A 472 2.84 15.65 -2.41
N TYR A 473 1.52 15.80 -2.26
CA TYR A 473 0.83 15.87 -0.99
C TYR A 473 -0.12 14.67 -0.82
N ASP A 474 -0.66 14.54 0.37
CA ASP A 474 -1.76 13.66 0.78
C ASP A 474 -2.51 14.45 1.88
N ALA A 475 -3.83 14.30 2.03
CA ALA A 475 -4.62 15.22 2.85
C ALA A 475 -5.83 14.56 3.52
N VAL A 476 -6.02 14.86 4.82
CA VAL A 476 -7.10 14.35 5.67
C VAL A 476 -7.74 15.51 6.42
N PHE A 477 -9.07 15.62 6.39
CA PHE A 477 -9.85 16.63 7.13
C PHE A 477 -10.33 16.05 8.49
N ASN A 478 -10.61 16.91 9.48
CA ASN A 478 -11.39 16.51 10.67
C ASN A 478 -12.90 16.47 10.35
N GLN A 479 -13.71 15.92 11.26
CA GLN A 479 -15.14 15.70 11.03
C GLN A 479 -15.93 17.01 10.86
N ASP A 480 -15.54 18.09 11.55
CA ASP A 480 -16.12 19.44 11.40
C ASP A 480 -15.48 20.30 10.29
N TYR A 481 -14.56 19.75 9.48
CA TYR A 481 -13.91 20.41 8.34
C TYR A 481 -13.11 21.70 8.65
N GLN A 482 -12.84 21.98 9.94
CA GLN A 482 -12.10 23.16 10.40
C GLN A 482 -10.58 23.03 10.23
N TYR A 483 -10.08 21.80 10.22
CA TYR A 483 -8.66 21.49 10.11
C TYR A 483 -8.40 20.49 8.99
N VAL A 484 -7.29 20.69 8.28
CA VAL A 484 -6.74 19.72 7.32
C VAL A 484 -5.30 19.39 7.68
N LEU A 485 -5.01 18.11 7.79
CA LEU A 485 -3.67 17.57 7.88
C LEU A 485 -3.15 17.32 6.46
N LEU A 486 -2.09 18.03 6.08
CA LEU A 486 -1.38 17.90 4.83
C LEU A 486 -0.09 17.12 5.06
N ASN A 487 0.00 15.93 4.48
CA ASN A 487 1.19 15.08 4.49
C ASN A 487 1.97 15.29 3.18
N CYS A 488 3.01 16.11 3.25
CA CYS A 488 3.98 16.24 2.17
C CYS A 488 4.80 14.95 2.05
N ARG A 489 4.82 14.35 0.84
CA ARG A 489 5.68 13.19 0.51
C ARG A 489 6.63 13.48 -0.66
N GLY A 490 6.96 14.75 -0.92
CA GLY A 490 7.79 15.20 -2.03
C GLY A 490 9.30 15.06 -1.82
N ASN A 491 10.05 15.42 -2.88
CA ASN A 491 11.46 15.20 -3.25
C ASN A 491 12.60 15.14 -2.18
N SER A 492 12.40 15.41 -0.89
CA SER A 492 13.51 15.47 0.08
C SER A 492 13.20 15.09 1.53
N SER A 493 11.93 15.19 1.96
CA SER A 493 11.53 14.87 3.34
C SER A 493 10.03 14.70 3.42
N ILE A 494 9.58 13.71 4.20
CA ILE A 494 8.17 13.60 4.57
C ILE A 494 7.90 14.65 5.66
N LYS A 495 6.85 15.45 5.50
CA LYS A 495 6.47 16.47 6.48
C LYS A 495 4.96 16.45 6.70
N ILE A 496 4.56 16.36 7.95
CA ILE A 496 3.15 16.46 8.35
C ILE A 496 2.90 17.90 8.84
N ILE A 497 1.90 18.54 8.25
CA ILE A 497 1.55 19.94 8.43
C ILE A 497 0.06 20.00 8.76
N ILE A 498 -0.34 20.72 9.81
CA ILE A 498 -1.76 20.98 10.11
C ILE A 498 -2.09 22.41 9.73
N VAL A 499 -3.23 22.61 9.05
CA VAL A 499 -3.71 23.89 8.54
C VAL A 499 -5.17 24.09 8.96
N MET A 500 -5.50 25.30 9.43
CA MET A 500 -6.88 25.72 9.69
C MET A 500 -7.54 26.20 8.38
N THR A 501 -8.72 25.68 8.02
CA THR A 501 -9.35 25.85 6.69
C THR A 501 -9.99 27.23 6.45
N SER A 502 -10.26 27.97 7.53
CA SER A 502 -10.97 29.26 7.52
C SER A 502 -10.07 30.50 7.39
N LYS A 503 -8.76 30.37 7.62
CA LYS A 503 -7.79 31.48 7.50
C LYS A 503 -7.00 31.39 6.20
N THR A 504 -6.68 32.53 5.61
CA THR A 504 -5.67 32.61 4.56
C THR A 504 -4.35 32.05 5.09
N LEU A 505 -3.75 31.15 4.32
CA LEU A 505 -2.58 30.35 4.70
C LEU A 505 -1.36 31.16 5.19
N GLU A 506 -1.29 32.45 4.86
CA GLU A 506 -0.21 33.35 5.24
C GLU A 506 -0.09 33.59 6.76
N HIS A 507 -1.16 33.41 7.55
CA HIS A 507 -1.20 33.70 8.99
C HIS A 507 -1.75 32.55 9.85
N THR A 508 -1.60 31.30 9.41
CA THR A 508 -2.01 30.12 10.19
C THR A 508 -0.90 29.66 11.16
N PRO A 509 -1.24 29.29 12.42
CA PRO A 509 -0.28 28.62 13.30
C PRO A 509 -0.02 27.22 12.79
N VAL A 510 1.16 27.00 12.21
CA VAL A 510 1.56 25.70 11.67
C VAL A 510 2.22 24.86 12.76
N VAL A 511 1.55 23.78 13.19
CA VAL A 511 2.17 22.75 14.03
C VAL A 511 3.04 21.87 13.13
N PHE A 512 4.36 21.97 13.29
CA PHE A 512 5.33 21.19 12.52
C PHE A 512 5.64 19.85 13.19
N ILE A 513 4.99 18.77 12.75
CA ILE A 513 5.39 17.41 13.12
C ILE A 513 6.43 16.94 12.08
N THR A 514 7.71 17.22 12.36
CA THR A 514 8.81 16.91 11.43
C THR A 514 9.28 15.47 11.57
N THR A 515 8.95 14.61 10.59
CA THR A 515 9.36 13.20 10.55
C THR A 515 10.67 12.99 9.79
N ARG A 516 11.78 13.37 10.44
CA ARG A 516 13.19 13.35 9.95
C ARG A 516 13.48 14.21 8.71
N LYS A 517 14.74 14.66 8.65
CA LYS A 517 15.34 15.32 7.49
C LYS A 517 16.49 14.46 6.99
N TYR A 518 16.44 14.03 5.73
CA TYR A 518 17.50 13.24 5.09
C TYR A 518 18.32 14.17 4.20
N ASP A 519 19.42 14.70 4.72
CA ASP A 519 20.38 15.48 3.94
C ASP A 519 21.29 14.54 3.14
N ILE A 520 20.78 14.02 2.02
CA ILE A 520 21.54 13.20 1.06
C ILE A 520 21.96 14.10 -0.13
N PRO A 521 23.26 14.19 -0.46
CA PRO A 521 23.72 14.91 -1.64
C PRO A 521 23.45 14.09 -2.90
N MET A 522 22.26 14.20 -3.48
CA MET A 522 21.95 13.65 -4.81
C MET A 522 22.08 14.71 -5.89
N SER A 523 23.08 14.53 -6.75
CA SER A 523 23.17 15.18 -8.06
C SER A 523 23.17 14.11 -9.16
N THR A 524 21.99 13.79 -9.69
CA THR A 524 21.83 12.98 -10.93
C THR A 524 20.42 13.15 -11.49
N GLU A 525 20.30 13.16 -12.81
CA GLU A 525 19.01 13.11 -13.50
C GLU A 525 18.42 11.68 -13.42
N HIS A 526 17.12 11.57 -13.12
CA HIS A 526 16.41 10.29 -13.08
C HIS A 526 15.49 10.15 -14.32
N THR A 527 15.78 9.22 -15.23
CA THR A 527 15.02 8.98 -16.49
C THR A 527 14.18 7.68 -16.48
N ARG A 528 13.22 7.59 -17.45
CA ARG A 528 11.92 6.84 -17.47
C ARG A 528 11.96 5.28 -17.30
N ILE A 529 11.59 4.40 -18.26
CA ILE A 529 11.35 2.88 -18.33
C ILE A 529 10.82 2.01 -17.11
N ASN A 530 9.54 1.49 -17.07
CA ASN A 530 8.98 0.26 -16.33
C ASN A 530 7.42 0.31 -15.97
N PRO A 531 6.60 -0.81 -15.98
CA PRO A 531 5.13 -0.82 -16.23
C PRO A 531 4.15 -1.61 -15.27
N TYR A 532 2.97 -1.05 -14.92
CA TYR A 532 1.79 -1.78 -14.39
C TYR A 532 0.45 -1.07 -14.75
N CYS A 533 -0.55 -1.83 -15.22
CA CYS A 533 -1.69 -1.32 -16.03
C CYS A 533 -2.85 -0.62 -15.29
N THR A 534 -2.59 -0.08 -14.10
CA THR A 534 -3.50 0.78 -13.31
C THR A 534 -2.73 1.77 -12.42
N LEU A 535 -1.40 1.67 -12.37
CA LEU A 535 -0.55 2.46 -11.49
C LEU A 535 0.12 3.60 -12.26
N ILE A 536 0.68 4.56 -11.50
CA ILE A 536 1.65 5.53 -12.01
C ILE A 536 3.01 5.12 -11.48
N ALA A 537 3.96 4.80 -12.34
CA ALA A 537 5.35 4.56 -11.99
C ALA A 537 6.14 5.89 -11.87
N VAL A 538 5.79 6.92 -12.65
CA VAL A 538 6.38 8.27 -12.58
C VAL A 538 5.63 9.15 -11.58
N SER A 539 6.15 9.24 -10.35
CA SER A 539 5.62 10.13 -9.32
C SER A 539 6.69 11.02 -8.69
N ASP A 540 6.25 12.17 -8.17
CA ASP A 540 7.02 13.09 -7.29
C ASP A 540 7.10 12.57 -5.84
N GLN A 541 6.46 11.43 -5.56
CA GLN A 541 6.55 10.76 -4.28
C GLN A 541 7.99 10.30 -4.01
N PHE A 542 8.55 10.78 -2.90
CA PHE A 542 9.85 10.35 -2.40
C PHE A 542 9.80 8.90 -1.90
N VAL A 543 10.63 8.05 -2.49
CA VAL A 543 10.80 6.64 -2.14
C VAL A 543 12.30 6.31 -2.21
N LEU A 544 12.81 5.60 -1.21
CA LEU A 544 14.15 5.00 -1.24
C LEU A 544 13.99 3.48 -1.33
N ASP A 545 14.61 2.88 -2.34
CA ASP A 545 14.49 1.45 -2.66
C ASP A 545 15.84 0.90 -3.21
N TRP A 546 15.88 -0.35 -3.65
CA TRP A 546 17.08 -1.00 -4.16
C TRP A 546 17.71 -0.27 -5.35
N ASP A 547 16.90 0.32 -6.23
CA ASP A 547 17.36 1.14 -7.36
C ASP A 547 18.20 2.34 -6.89
N SER A 548 17.81 2.96 -5.79
CA SER A 548 18.46 4.13 -5.20
C SER A 548 19.88 3.81 -4.73
N VAL A 549 20.10 2.57 -4.28
CA VAL A 549 21.42 2.08 -3.87
C VAL A 549 22.30 1.76 -5.09
N LEU A 550 21.75 1.23 -6.20
CA LEU A 550 22.48 1.07 -7.46
C LEU A 550 22.93 2.42 -8.05
N VAL A 551 22.03 3.41 -8.08
CA VAL A 551 22.36 4.78 -8.53
C VAL A 551 23.47 5.36 -7.66
N SER A 552 23.35 5.27 -6.34
CA SER A 552 24.28 5.91 -5.40
C SER A 552 25.63 5.18 -5.23
N SER A 553 25.70 3.88 -5.48
CA SER A 553 26.89 3.05 -5.15
C SER A 553 27.60 2.50 -6.37
N ASP A 554 26.87 2.29 -7.47
CA ASP A 554 27.34 1.54 -8.64
C ASP A 554 27.23 2.34 -9.94
N ASN A 555 26.88 3.64 -9.86
CA ASN A 555 26.72 4.57 -10.99
C ASN A 555 25.73 4.10 -12.09
N VAL A 556 24.75 3.28 -11.73
CA VAL A 556 23.71 2.78 -12.65
C VAL A 556 22.60 3.80 -12.81
N ILE A 557 22.13 4.04 -14.04
CA ILE A 557 20.94 4.87 -14.32
C ILE A 557 19.70 3.94 -14.28
N VAL A 558 18.67 4.29 -13.50
CA VAL A 558 17.49 3.43 -13.21
C VAL A 558 16.15 4.16 -13.46
N ALA A 559 15.06 3.36 -13.50
CA ALA A 559 13.90 3.56 -14.36
C ALA A 559 12.52 3.05 -13.79
N ARG A 560 11.44 3.86 -14.01
CA ARG A 560 9.99 3.75 -13.75
C ARG A 560 9.15 4.55 -14.84
N LEU A 561 8.51 4.02 -15.91
CA LEU A 561 7.84 4.76 -17.06
C LEU A 561 6.42 4.32 -17.41
N ASP A 562 5.56 5.33 -17.57
CA ASP A 562 4.14 5.17 -17.84
C ASP A 562 3.85 5.17 -19.35
N GLY A 563 3.63 3.97 -19.89
CA GLY A 563 3.16 3.74 -21.26
C GLY A 563 1.63 3.62 -21.36
N SER A 564 1.15 3.07 -22.46
CA SER A 564 -0.23 2.63 -22.65
C SER A 564 -0.66 1.67 -21.53
N GLY A 565 -1.88 1.84 -21.02
CA GLY A 565 -2.37 1.13 -19.83
C GLY A 565 -2.08 1.82 -18.50
N SER A 566 -1.23 2.84 -18.43
CA SER A 566 -0.93 3.52 -17.16
C SER A 566 -2.10 4.38 -16.68
N GLY A 567 -2.28 4.46 -15.35
CA GLY A 567 -3.36 5.22 -14.72
C GLY A 567 -3.18 6.74 -14.82
N PHE A 568 -4.25 7.50 -14.55
CA PHE A 568 -4.25 8.97 -14.38
C PHE A 568 -3.78 9.82 -15.59
N LEU A 569 -3.52 9.21 -16.75
CA LEU A 569 -3.15 9.87 -18.02
C LEU A 569 -4.33 10.05 -18.98
N GLY A 570 -5.56 9.87 -18.51
CA GLY A 570 -6.77 9.87 -19.32
C GLY A 570 -7.19 8.47 -19.74
N GLN A 571 -8.50 8.28 -19.80
CA GLN A 571 -9.19 7.05 -20.20
C GLN A 571 -8.73 6.48 -21.54
N ARG A 572 -8.21 7.31 -22.46
CA ARG A 572 -7.68 6.84 -23.73
C ARG A 572 -6.42 5.99 -23.53
N VAL A 573 -5.45 6.48 -22.75
CA VAL A 573 -4.17 5.80 -22.48
C VAL A 573 -4.42 4.52 -21.68
N LEU A 574 -5.21 4.62 -20.61
CA LEU A 574 -5.59 3.47 -19.77
C LEU A 574 -6.22 2.34 -20.60
N HIS A 575 -7.09 2.67 -21.56
CA HIS A 575 -7.86 1.70 -22.31
C HIS A 575 -7.22 1.16 -23.61
N GLU A 576 -6.00 1.55 -23.98
CA GLU A 576 -5.32 0.98 -25.17
C GLU A 576 -5.02 -0.52 -25.02
N VAL A 577 -4.83 -0.99 -23.78
CA VAL A 577 -4.48 -2.39 -23.47
C VAL A 577 -5.70 -3.33 -23.45
N TYR A 578 -6.90 -2.82 -23.74
CA TYR A 578 -8.13 -3.61 -23.76
C TYR A 578 -8.06 -4.77 -24.75
N GLN A 579 -8.21 -6.00 -24.25
CA GLN A 579 -8.04 -7.25 -25.01
C GLN A 579 -6.65 -7.41 -25.66
N ARG A 580 -5.65 -6.65 -25.20
CA ARG A 580 -4.29 -6.51 -25.76
C ARG A 580 -3.20 -6.40 -24.69
N LEU A 581 -3.49 -6.94 -23.50
CA LEU A 581 -2.56 -6.99 -22.36
C LEU A 581 -1.27 -7.71 -22.79
N GLY A 582 -0.11 -7.15 -22.45
CA GLY A 582 1.18 -7.68 -22.87
C GLY A 582 1.53 -7.50 -24.36
N THR A 583 0.75 -6.73 -25.15
CA THR A 583 1.16 -6.35 -26.52
C THR A 583 1.48 -4.87 -26.64
N VAL A 584 0.55 -3.97 -26.29
CA VAL A 584 0.78 -2.52 -26.47
C VAL A 584 1.80 -2.01 -25.44
N GLU A 585 1.69 -2.46 -24.19
CA GLU A 585 2.69 -2.20 -23.15
C GLU A 585 4.09 -2.65 -23.57
N VAL A 586 4.19 -3.83 -24.20
CA VAL A 586 5.46 -4.40 -24.67
C VAL A 586 5.98 -3.67 -25.90
N GLN A 587 5.11 -3.11 -26.75
CA GLN A 587 5.53 -2.22 -27.86
C GLN A 587 6.05 -0.88 -27.34
N ASP A 588 5.39 -0.27 -26.36
CA ASP A 588 5.87 0.96 -25.72
C ASP A 588 7.19 0.73 -24.96
N GLN A 589 7.32 -0.43 -24.29
CA GLN A 589 8.57 -0.86 -23.68
C GLN A 589 9.66 -1.11 -24.74
N ILE A 590 9.39 -1.87 -25.80
CA ILE A 590 10.35 -2.13 -26.88
C ILE A 590 10.79 -0.81 -27.53
N ALA A 591 9.88 0.13 -27.80
CA ALA A 591 10.25 1.45 -28.34
C ALA A 591 11.14 2.26 -27.36
N ALA A 592 10.90 2.15 -26.05
CA ALA A 592 11.77 2.75 -25.02
C ALA A 592 13.08 1.97 -24.81
N VAL A 593 13.11 0.67 -25.12
CA VAL A 593 14.23 -0.28 -24.93
C VAL A 593 15.15 -0.32 -26.15
N GLU A 594 14.62 -0.13 -27.36
CA GLU A 594 15.38 0.21 -28.58
C GLU A 594 16.08 1.57 -28.42
N TYR A 595 15.61 2.41 -27.51
CA TYR A 595 16.29 3.63 -27.08
C TYR A 595 17.30 3.40 -25.92
N LEU A 596 17.08 2.46 -24.98
CA LEU A 596 17.90 2.36 -23.75
C LEU A 596 18.13 0.99 -23.06
N SER A 597 17.41 -0.12 -23.36
CA SER A 597 17.49 -1.40 -22.60
C SER A 597 16.98 -1.34 -21.13
N HIS A 598 16.54 -2.39 -20.42
CA HIS A 598 15.80 -3.64 -20.73
C HIS A 598 15.11 -4.13 -19.43
N GLY A 599 14.02 -4.92 -19.47
CA GLY A 599 13.46 -5.52 -18.23
C GLY A 599 12.07 -6.19 -18.33
N TYR A 600 11.71 -7.00 -17.32
CA TYR A 600 10.45 -7.79 -17.20
C TYR A 600 9.93 -7.89 -15.74
N SER A 601 8.71 -8.44 -15.53
CA SER A 601 7.90 -8.36 -14.29
C SER A 601 7.50 -9.73 -13.64
N THR A 602 6.55 -9.75 -12.68
CA THR A 602 6.34 -10.83 -11.66
C THR A 602 5.02 -11.60 -11.77
N VAL A 603 4.99 -12.87 -11.31
CA VAL A 603 3.81 -13.79 -11.37
C VAL A 603 3.88 -14.94 -10.33
N HIS A 604 2.81 -15.72 -10.12
CA HIS A 604 2.79 -16.96 -9.31
C HIS A 604 3.86 -17.97 -9.71
N PHE A 605 4.33 -18.81 -8.78
CA PHE A 605 5.33 -19.86 -9.07
C PHE A 605 4.90 -20.83 -10.19
N GLN A 606 3.61 -21.12 -10.37
CA GLN A 606 3.15 -21.94 -11.51
C GLN A 606 3.56 -21.32 -12.87
N HIS A 607 3.51 -20.00 -13.01
CA HIS A 607 3.87 -19.31 -14.25
C HIS A 607 5.39 -19.31 -14.44
N SER A 608 6.16 -19.10 -13.36
CA SER A 608 7.62 -19.26 -13.41
C SER A 608 8.03 -20.69 -13.76
N ALA A 609 7.33 -21.70 -13.25
CA ALA A 609 7.61 -23.11 -13.54
C ALA A 609 7.27 -23.49 -15.00
N GLU A 610 6.13 -23.04 -15.53
CA GLU A 610 5.77 -23.28 -16.93
C GLU A 610 6.69 -22.50 -17.88
N LEU A 611 7.09 -21.26 -17.53
CA LEU A 611 8.11 -20.51 -18.25
C LEU A 611 9.46 -21.23 -18.25
N VAL A 612 9.94 -21.69 -17.10
CA VAL A 612 11.20 -22.47 -16.97
C VAL A 612 11.17 -23.75 -17.80
N LYS A 613 10.04 -24.44 -17.83
CA LYS A 613 9.80 -25.61 -18.70
C LYS A 613 9.89 -25.24 -20.18
N LEU A 614 9.27 -24.14 -20.61
CA LEU A 614 9.34 -23.65 -22.00
C LEU A 614 10.76 -23.19 -22.39
N LEU A 615 11.47 -22.49 -21.50
CA LEU A 615 12.88 -22.10 -21.69
C LEU A 615 13.79 -23.33 -21.82
N SER A 616 13.57 -24.35 -20.99
CA SER A 616 14.31 -25.63 -21.05
C SER A 616 14.05 -26.38 -22.36
N ILE A 617 12.79 -26.47 -22.80
CA ILE A 617 12.41 -27.08 -24.09
C ILE A 617 13.01 -26.30 -25.27
N SER A 618 13.09 -24.97 -25.15
CA SER A 618 13.65 -24.07 -26.17
C SER A 618 15.18 -23.95 -26.09
N ASN A 619 15.84 -24.69 -25.19
CA ASN A 619 17.29 -24.67 -24.95
C ASN A 619 17.87 -23.26 -24.68
N VAL A 620 17.11 -22.42 -23.98
CA VAL A 620 17.52 -21.06 -23.56
C VAL A 620 18.21 -21.14 -22.19
N ASN A 621 19.38 -20.52 -22.05
CA ASN A 621 20.08 -20.42 -20.77
C ASN A 621 19.33 -19.46 -19.82
N TYR A 622 19.07 -19.90 -18.59
CA TYR A 622 18.46 -19.09 -17.54
C TYR A 622 19.08 -19.41 -16.16
N THR A 623 18.98 -18.45 -15.24
CA THR A 623 19.32 -18.64 -13.82
C THR A 623 18.04 -18.50 -13.01
N LEU A 624 17.81 -19.38 -12.04
CA LEU A 624 16.61 -19.39 -11.20
C LEU A 624 16.98 -19.36 -9.72
N GLN A 625 16.41 -18.41 -8.97
CA GLN A 625 16.45 -18.34 -7.52
C GLN A 625 15.04 -18.53 -6.98
N ILE A 626 14.87 -19.42 -6.00
CA ILE A 626 13.60 -19.71 -5.34
C ILE A 626 13.80 -19.47 -3.85
N PHE A 627 12.84 -18.78 -3.23
CA PHE A 627 12.73 -18.64 -1.77
C PHE A 627 11.59 -19.56 -1.30
N PRO A 628 11.88 -20.74 -0.71
CA PRO A 628 10.83 -21.65 -0.28
C PRO A 628 9.96 -21.02 0.81
N ASP A 629 8.64 -21.20 0.68
CA ASP A 629 7.61 -20.79 1.63
C ASP A 629 7.50 -19.28 1.93
N GLU A 630 8.13 -18.40 1.14
CA GLU A 630 7.84 -16.95 1.13
C GLU A 630 6.62 -16.61 0.25
N GLY A 631 5.96 -15.49 0.54
CA GLY A 631 4.85 -14.96 -0.27
C GLY A 631 5.30 -14.09 -1.45
N HIS A 632 4.35 -13.43 -2.10
CA HIS A 632 4.63 -12.43 -3.15
C HIS A 632 5.50 -11.29 -2.61
N ASN A 633 5.13 -10.77 -1.44
CA ASN A 633 6.05 -10.00 -0.61
C ASN A 633 6.91 -11.01 0.18
N ILE A 634 8.24 -10.88 0.09
CA ILE A 634 9.15 -11.63 0.95
C ILE A 634 9.12 -10.96 2.33
N TYR A 635 8.77 -11.71 3.38
CA TYR A 635 8.59 -11.17 4.74
C TYR A 635 9.79 -11.39 5.65
N SER A 636 10.53 -12.48 5.44
CA SER A 636 11.75 -12.74 6.21
C SER A 636 12.82 -11.70 5.88
N VAL A 637 13.25 -10.91 6.87
CA VAL A 637 14.36 -9.94 6.74
C VAL A 637 15.63 -10.61 6.18
N LYS A 638 15.85 -11.89 6.49
CA LYS A 638 16.94 -12.69 5.93
C LYS A 638 16.73 -12.93 4.43
N SER A 639 15.55 -13.40 4.03
CA SER A 639 15.22 -13.67 2.63
C SER A 639 15.20 -12.39 1.78
N GLN A 640 14.64 -11.28 2.29
CA GLN A 640 14.69 -9.94 1.69
C GLN A 640 16.14 -9.52 1.42
N ARG A 641 17.01 -9.65 2.43
CA ARG A 641 18.44 -9.32 2.28
C ARG A 641 19.16 -10.22 1.27
N TYR A 642 18.79 -11.49 1.17
CA TYR A 642 19.33 -12.38 0.13
C TYR A 642 18.79 -12.03 -1.27
N LEU A 643 17.50 -11.72 -1.43
CA LEU A 643 16.94 -11.24 -2.70
C LEU A 643 17.67 -9.97 -3.14
N LEU A 644 17.72 -8.96 -2.27
CA LEU A 644 18.40 -7.70 -2.55
C LEU A 644 19.85 -7.91 -2.97
N ASN A 645 20.63 -8.66 -2.17
CA ASN A 645 22.02 -8.96 -2.51
C ASN A 645 22.13 -9.69 -3.87
N SER A 646 21.19 -10.58 -4.19
CA SER A 646 21.23 -11.36 -5.45
C SER A 646 20.87 -10.50 -6.66
N VAL A 647 19.86 -9.63 -6.55
CA VAL A 647 19.49 -8.64 -7.57
C VAL A 647 20.64 -7.65 -7.80
N MET A 648 21.22 -7.14 -6.71
CA MET A 648 22.39 -6.26 -6.75
C MET A 648 23.59 -6.91 -7.43
N THR A 649 23.95 -8.14 -7.04
CA THR A 649 25.06 -8.88 -7.65
C THR A 649 24.79 -9.18 -9.12
N PHE A 650 23.56 -9.59 -9.48
CA PHE A 650 23.17 -9.85 -10.87
C PHE A 650 23.38 -8.61 -11.76
N PHE A 651 22.84 -7.45 -11.38
CA PHE A 651 23.02 -6.23 -12.17
C PHE A 651 24.49 -5.79 -12.23
N ARG A 652 25.23 -5.86 -11.11
CA ARG A 652 26.67 -5.56 -11.08
C ARG A 652 27.47 -6.47 -12.02
N GLU A 653 27.23 -7.78 -11.98
CA GLU A 653 27.91 -8.73 -12.87
C GLU A 653 27.54 -8.49 -14.35
N CYS A 654 26.28 -8.18 -14.65
CA CYS A 654 25.86 -7.81 -16.01
C CYS A 654 26.53 -6.52 -16.52
N PHE A 655 26.63 -5.46 -15.70
CA PHE A 655 27.23 -4.18 -16.11
C PHE A 655 28.77 -4.16 -16.08
N LEU A 656 29.42 -5.14 -15.45
CA LEU A 656 30.89 -5.27 -15.45
C LEU A 656 31.46 -5.95 -16.71
N VAL A 657 30.62 -6.60 -17.52
CA VAL A 657 31.04 -7.29 -18.75
C VAL A 657 30.81 -6.40 -19.98
N GLU A 658 31.61 -5.33 -20.11
CA GLU A 658 32.03 -4.78 -21.42
C GLU A 658 33.07 -3.64 -21.29
N ILE A 659 34.35 -4.00 -21.16
CA ILE A 659 35.45 -3.24 -21.77
C ILE A 659 36.41 -4.24 -22.41
N PRO A 660 36.29 -4.53 -23.72
CA PRO A 660 37.36 -5.20 -24.46
C PRO A 660 38.61 -4.33 -24.37
N ALA A 661 39.72 -4.90 -23.89
CA ALA A 661 40.99 -4.18 -23.86
C ALA A 661 41.36 -3.75 -25.28
N ALA A 662 41.56 -2.44 -25.49
CA ALA A 662 41.95 -1.91 -26.79
C ALA A 662 43.25 -2.60 -27.25
N HIS A 663 43.19 -3.29 -28.39
CA HIS A 663 44.40 -3.77 -29.04
C HIS A 663 45.25 -2.55 -29.41
N PRO A 664 46.57 -2.56 -29.11
CA PRO A 664 47.45 -1.51 -29.58
C PRO A 664 47.50 -1.59 -31.11
N VAL A 665 46.98 -0.57 -31.78
CA VAL A 665 47.20 -0.36 -33.20
C VAL A 665 48.69 -0.05 -33.37
N SER A 666 49.40 -0.88 -34.12
CA SER A 666 50.75 -0.58 -34.57
C SER A 666 50.69 0.59 -35.55
N GLU A 667 51.54 1.59 -35.36
CA GLU A 667 51.89 2.52 -36.43
C GLU A 667 52.64 1.72 -37.50
N ASP A 668 51.96 1.42 -38.62
CA ASP A 668 52.45 1.50 -40.01
C ASP A 668 51.37 0.96 -40.98
N ASP A 669 51.32 1.57 -42.18
CA ASP A 669 50.40 1.39 -43.34
C ASP A 669 48.94 1.92 -43.21
#